data_AF-A0A1H8H7D7-F1
#
_entry.id   AF-A0A1H8H7D7-F1
#
_cell.length_a   1.000
_cell.length_b   1.000
_cell.length_c   1.000
_cell.angle_alpha   90.00
_cell.angle_beta   90.00
_cell.angle_gamma   90.00
#
_symmetry.space_group_name_H-M   'P 1'
#
loop_
_entity.id
_entity.type
_entity.pdbx_description
1 polymer ?
#
loop_
_entity_poly.entity_id
_entity_poly.type
_entity_poly.pdbx_seq_one_letter_code
_entity_poly.pdbx_strand_id
1 'polypeptide(L)'
;MPYTNVIPTMTSNTAPSGVASVSASHASYPAWKAFDDVLTDGWVLDTFTGTAWLQYQFPTAKKISKYTLMPQTGALTRSPKTFSFKGSNDGSSWVTLDTRTNETGWATSTKREYTFSNSTAYTHYRLDITANDGAGAWVSVAEMEMMELINNKTLVFHSGMYKKYASNVWENVSSSPTEADYLGGMDDISTIPQSAWQQLTGAVELCYYTDDSTKTEAQFSIETTPFTLAEEWEDQIIQIIEYTDNASQTESAVTTETEVFTLYDEFGSSVDVLYYTDDATKSSASVDITANYTPLDEIDGDFEVVAWTDNESIVVGNEPSLTYEALPFEQLIVHPTDINSYGTIKSLIASKIPQTVEGTLRFIVSFDSGLTWKTYKFDKWRTISIADKSIIKKQGISIEVLNTIPESYLVGVNKVGYYLDNSIHNSAENVQLDYLKVVSSAPTNDVKFDNLAFYLLNTTATIQVSLRGNKIVGTLDDVDAGKVQYRVILNNTPYYPSSGDFSPLLPSPLNIQLNLSESNIVFGQENTLRVEFQDYWGQTDFWETTFIGTYSGIMFKDESGNYYSNSLGEILKHLDFGDLIAGQTTLEQKVIAKNQLGVQLQNLILEVQKENLPEGVTIELSRSNFPFSPEDPLLFNMFFNENDEFEFFVRIVTQLTATATPNGQFEIRAKADPV
;
A
#
# COMPACT_ATOMS: atom_id res chain seq x y z
N MET A 1 21.59 -12.16 -25.08
CA MET A 1 21.13 -13.51 -24.72
C MET A 1 21.22 -13.67 -23.21
N PRO A 2 20.12 -14.03 -22.54
CA PRO A 2 20.12 -14.29 -21.10
C PRO A 2 20.89 -15.58 -20.78
N TYR A 3 21.50 -15.62 -19.59
CA TYR A 3 22.17 -16.79 -19.02
C TYR A 3 21.57 -17.07 -17.65
N THR A 4 21.33 -18.33 -17.30
CA THR A 4 20.78 -18.73 -15.99
C THR A 4 21.69 -19.74 -15.29
N ASN A 5 22.00 -19.51 -14.01
CA ASN A 5 22.75 -20.46 -13.19
C ASN A 5 21.94 -21.73 -12.98
N VAL A 6 22.56 -22.89 -13.24
CA VAL A 6 21.88 -24.20 -13.16
C VAL A 6 22.36 -25.05 -11.98
N ILE A 7 23.27 -24.53 -11.16
CA ILE A 7 23.66 -25.14 -9.88
C ILE A 7 22.70 -24.64 -8.80
N PRO A 8 21.97 -25.51 -8.08
CA PRO A 8 21.16 -25.11 -6.94
C PRO A 8 22.04 -24.72 -5.76
N THR A 9 21.53 -23.87 -4.87
CA THR A 9 22.20 -23.53 -3.60
C THR A 9 22.47 -24.79 -2.77
N MET A 10 23.74 -25.17 -2.64
CA MET A 10 24.15 -26.42 -1.99
C MET A 10 24.14 -26.29 -0.47
N THR A 11 23.81 -27.38 0.23
CA THR A 11 23.87 -27.48 1.71
C THR A 11 24.80 -28.60 2.19
N SER A 12 25.24 -29.45 1.26
CA SER A 12 26.26 -30.48 1.47
C SER A 12 26.86 -30.86 0.12
N ASN A 13 27.87 -31.74 0.09
CA ASN A 13 28.46 -32.21 -1.17
C ASN A 13 27.46 -32.92 -2.10
N THR A 14 26.27 -33.31 -1.64
CA THR A 14 25.30 -34.08 -2.44
C THR A 14 23.87 -33.56 -2.37
N ALA A 15 23.61 -32.43 -1.70
CA ALA A 15 22.26 -31.90 -1.50
C ALA A 15 22.22 -30.40 -1.83
N PRO A 16 21.14 -29.90 -2.46
CA PRO A 16 19.86 -30.60 -2.74
C PRO A 16 19.88 -31.50 -3.99
N SER A 17 20.83 -31.30 -4.90
CA SER A 17 20.97 -32.11 -6.12
C SER A 17 22.41 -32.03 -6.63
N GLY A 18 22.86 -32.99 -7.43
CA GLY A 18 24.23 -33.05 -7.95
C GLY A 18 25.29 -33.41 -6.91
N VAL A 19 26.57 -33.41 -7.32
CA VAL A 19 27.70 -33.76 -6.45
C VAL A 19 28.84 -32.74 -6.58
N ALA A 20 29.13 -32.02 -5.50
CA ALA A 20 30.31 -31.16 -5.37
C ALA A 20 31.51 -31.97 -4.83
N SER A 21 32.66 -31.85 -5.49
CA SER A 21 33.88 -32.56 -5.10
C SER A 21 35.13 -31.74 -5.40
N VAL A 22 36.23 -32.02 -4.70
CA VAL A 22 37.51 -31.30 -4.81
C VAL A 22 38.70 -32.25 -4.72
N SER A 23 39.87 -31.81 -5.19
CA SER A 23 41.13 -32.54 -5.05
C SER A 23 41.55 -32.75 -3.59
N ALA A 24 41.34 -31.73 -2.76
CA ALA A 24 41.60 -31.70 -1.33
C ALA A 24 40.89 -30.48 -0.71
N SER A 25 40.60 -30.51 0.58
CA SER A 25 40.00 -29.38 1.30
C SER A 25 40.43 -29.35 2.76
N HIS A 26 40.43 -28.16 3.34
CA HIS A 26 40.45 -27.98 4.78
C HIS A 26 39.12 -28.49 5.38
N ALA A 27 39.16 -29.12 6.55
CA ALA A 27 38.00 -29.80 7.13
C ALA A 27 36.75 -28.91 7.30
N SER A 28 36.96 -27.62 7.61
CA SER A 28 35.87 -26.63 7.79
C SER A 28 35.37 -25.99 6.48
N TYR A 29 36.03 -26.25 5.35
CA TYR A 29 35.80 -25.56 4.07
C TYR A 29 35.66 -26.57 2.91
N PRO A 30 34.65 -27.44 2.96
CA PRO A 30 34.41 -28.48 1.95
C PRO A 30 33.98 -27.92 0.58
N ALA A 31 33.93 -28.78 -0.44
CA ALA A 31 33.63 -28.41 -1.83
C ALA A 31 32.30 -27.66 -2.02
N TRP A 32 31.24 -28.11 -1.35
CA TRP A 32 29.89 -27.57 -1.52
C TRP A 32 29.76 -26.09 -1.15
N LYS A 33 30.66 -25.56 -0.31
CA LYS A 33 30.68 -24.15 0.07
C LYS A 33 31.06 -23.19 -1.06
N ALA A 34 31.58 -23.70 -2.18
CA ALA A 34 31.78 -22.88 -3.37
C ALA A 34 30.50 -22.76 -4.23
N PHE A 35 29.39 -23.34 -3.77
CA PHE A 35 28.12 -23.46 -4.51
C PHE A 35 26.92 -23.21 -3.59
N ASP A 36 27.11 -22.63 -2.41
CA ASP A 36 26.08 -22.42 -1.40
C ASP A 36 25.53 -20.99 -1.39
N ASP A 37 25.95 -20.16 -2.35
CA ASP A 37 25.60 -18.74 -2.48
C ASP A 37 26.00 -17.89 -1.26
N VAL A 38 26.95 -18.38 -0.43
CA VAL A 38 27.46 -17.69 0.76
C VAL A 38 28.80 -17.02 0.46
N LEU A 39 28.71 -15.73 0.13
CA LEU A 39 29.83 -14.90 -0.34
C LEU A 39 30.97 -14.64 0.67
N THR A 40 30.76 -14.99 1.95
CA THR A 40 31.75 -14.80 3.04
C THR A 40 32.51 -16.07 3.38
N ASP A 41 32.05 -17.22 2.88
CA ASP A 41 32.65 -18.53 3.10
C ASP A 41 33.17 -19.08 1.75
N GLY A 42 33.56 -20.34 1.68
CA GLY A 42 33.97 -20.96 0.43
C GLY A 42 34.68 -22.29 0.60
N TRP A 43 35.01 -22.92 -0.53
CA TRP A 43 35.97 -24.00 -0.53
C TRP A 43 37.38 -23.44 -0.28
N VAL A 44 38.15 -24.10 0.60
CA VAL A 44 39.54 -23.76 0.90
C VAL A 44 40.41 -25.00 0.89
N LEU A 45 41.57 -24.88 0.26
CA LEU A 45 42.70 -25.79 0.32
C LEU A 45 43.87 -25.08 1.00
N ASP A 46 44.53 -25.72 1.96
CA ASP A 46 45.65 -25.19 2.76
C ASP A 46 47.00 -25.91 2.52
N THR A 47 47.02 -26.88 1.59
CA THR A 47 48.21 -27.64 1.19
C THR A 47 48.42 -27.61 -0.33
N PHE A 48 48.23 -26.46 -0.98
CA PHE A 48 48.41 -26.30 -2.42
C PHE A 48 49.86 -26.52 -2.85
N THR A 49 50.09 -27.50 -3.73
CA THR A 49 51.42 -27.87 -4.27
C THR A 49 51.56 -27.61 -5.77
N GLY A 50 50.74 -26.70 -6.32
CA GLY A 50 50.77 -26.31 -7.74
C GLY A 50 49.63 -26.86 -8.60
N THR A 51 48.79 -27.75 -8.06
CA THR A 51 47.57 -28.23 -8.75
C THR A 51 46.43 -28.42 -7.76
N ALA A 52 45.23 -27.99 -8.11
CA ALA A 52 44.01 -28.27 -7.36
C ALA A 52 42.81 -28.27 -8.32
N TRP A 53 41.74 -28.98 -7.96
CA TRP A 53 40.50 -28.90 -8.72
C TRP A 53 39.26 -28.80 -7.83
N LEU A 54 38.27 -28.07 -8.33
CA LEU A 54 36.91 -27.97 -7.82
C LEU A 54 35.97 -28.43 -8.93
N GLN A 55 35.01 -29.30 -8.60
CA GLN A 55 34.15 -29.94 -9.57
C GLN A 55 32.71 -29.99 -9.09
N TYR A 56 31.80 -29.88 -10.06
CA TYR A 56 30.39 -30.18 -9.88
C TYR A 56 29.93 -31.24 -10.89
N GLN A 57 29.16 -32.23 -10.43
CA GLN A 57 28.50 -33.23 -11.25
C GLN A 57 26.99 -33.00 -11.24
N PHE A 58 26.41 -32.72 -12.40
CA PHE A 58 24.97 -32.60 -12.59
C PHE A 58 24.29 -33.97 -12.68
N PRO A 59 23.03 -34.11 -12.22
CA PRO A 59 22.24 -35.33 -12.41
C PRO A 59 21.96 -35.62 -13.89
N THR A 60 21.81 -34.57 -14.70
CA THR A 60 21.59 -34.63 -16.15
C THR A 60 22.61 -33.76 -16.86
N ALA A 61 22.97 -34.10 -18.11
CA ALA A 61 23.96 -33.34 -18.85
C ALA A 61 23.46 -31.92 -19.14
N LYS A 62 24.31 -30.91 -18.90
CA LYS A 62 24.00 -29.48 -19.10
C LYS A 62 24.88 -28.85 -20.18
N LYS A 63 24.40 -27.83 -20.90
CA LYS A 63 25.15 -27.06 -21.91
C LYS A 63 25.66 -25.74 -21.33
N ILE A 64 26.64 -25.82 -20.42
CA ILE A 64 27.23 -24.63 -19.81
C ILE A 64 28.02 -23.82 -20.85
N SER A 65 27.80 -22.51 -20.88
CA SER A 65 28.43 -21.53 -21.78
C SER A 65 28.92 -20.27 -21.05
N LYS A 66 28.68 -20.18 -19.74
CA LYS A 66 29.26 -19.16 -18.86
C LYS A 66 29.54 -19.78 -17.48
N TYR A 67 30.62 -19.34 -16.83
CA TYR A 67 30.86 -19.61 -15.41
C TYR A 67 31.33 -18.34 -14.70
N THR A 68 31.13 -18.29 -13.39
CA THR A 68 31.63 -17.20 -12.55
C THR A 68 32.57 -17.75 -11.47
N LEU A 69 33.47 -16.89 -11.00
CA LEU A 69 34.33 -17.17 -9.85
C LEU A 69 34.36 -15.96 -8.93
N MET A 70 34.29 -16.21 -7.62
CA MET A 70 34.37 -15.16 -6.61
C MET A 70 35.46 -15.46 -5.57
N PRO A 71 36.23 -14.45 -5.13
CA PRO A 71 37.30 -14.64 -4.16
C PRO A 71 36.76 -14.69 -2.72
N GLN A 72 37.43 -15.45 -1.85
CA GLN A 72 37.11 -15.48 -0.43
C GLN A 72 37.34 -14.12 0.22
N THR A 73 36.33 -13.63 0.94
CA THR A 73 36.39 -12.36 1.68
C THR A 73 37.58 -12.36 2.64
N GLY A 74 38.44 -11.35 2.53
CA GLY A 74 39.65 -11.22 3.36
C GLY A 74 40.84 -12.10 2.94
N ALA A 75 40.73 -12.89 1.87
CA ALA A 75 41.80 -13.79 1.41
C ALA A 75 42.00 -13.78 -0.12
N LEU A 76 41.98 -12.58 -0.72
CA LEU A 76 42.01 -12.38 -2.17
C LEU A 76 43.17 -13.07 -2.90
N THR A 77 44.35 -13.15 -2.28
CA THR A 77 45.55 -13.78 -2.88
C THR A 77 45.47 -15.31 -2.99
N ARG A 78 44.46 -15.94 -2.35
CA ARG A 78 44.18 -17.37 -2.46
C ARG A 78 43.39 -17.72 -3.73
N SER A 79 42.88 -16.72 -4.44
CA SER A 79 42.01 -16.94 -5.60
C SER A 79 42.76 -17.57 -6.78
N PRO A 80 42.07 -18.29 -7.69
CA PRO A 80 42.70 -18.87 -8.87
C PRO A 80 43.32 -17.78 -9.79
N LYS A 81 44.58 -17.96 -10.18
CA LYS A 81 45.28 -17.07 -11.13
C LYS A 81 45.44 -17.69 -12.51
N THR A 82 45.68 -18.99 -12.55
CA THR A 82 45.81 -19.75 -13.80
C THR A 82 45.00 -21.03 -13.67
N PHE A 83 44.05 -21.24 -14.58
CA PHE A 83 43.14 -22.37 -14.52
C PHE A 83 42.53 -22.69 -15.89
N SER A 84 41.99 -23.90 -16.02
CA SER A 84 41.16 -24.32 -17.14
C SER A 84 39.80 -24.78 -16.65
N PHE A 85 38.75 -24.41 -17.38
CA PHE A 85 37.40 -24.93 -17.15
C PHE A 85 37.14 -26.08 -18.12
N LYS A 86 36.69 -27.23 -17.61
CA LYS A 86 36.63 -28.48 -18.37
C LYS A 86 35.28 -29.18 -18.22
N GLY A 87 34.84 -29.87 -19.27
CA GLY A 87 33.66 -30.72 -19.30
C GLY A 87 34.00 -32.20 -19.46
N SER A 88 33.21 -33.10 -18.89
CA SER A 88 33.33 -34.56 -19.06
C SER A 88 31.98 -35.25 -18.92
N ASN A 89 31.81 -36.40 -19.60
CA ASN A 89 30.64 -37.27 -19.49
C ASN A 89 30.93 -38.60 -18.77
N ASP A 90 32.19 -38.88 -18.45
CA ASP A 90 32.63 -40.12 -17.78
C ASP A 90 33.42 -39.86 -16.49
N GLY A 91 33.74 -38.59 -16.18
CA GLY A 91 34.54 -38.18 -15.03
C GLY A 91 36.06 -38.41 -15.17
N SER A 92 36.51 -39.04 -16.26
CA SER A 92 37.91 -39.41 -16.51
C SER A 92 38.53 -38.74 -17.74
N SER A 93 37.75 -38.58 -18.81
CA SER A 93 38.14 -37.94 -20.06
C SER A 93 37.59 -36.52 -20.07
N TRP A 94 38.48 -35.53 -20.10
CA TRP A 94 38.12 -34.12 -19.93
C TRP A 94 38.42 -33.32 -21.20
N VAL A 95 37.43 -32.53 -21.64
CA VAL A 95 37.56 -31.56 -22.73
C VAL A 95 37.74 -30.17 -22.12
N THR A 96 38.78 -29.45 -22.53
CA THR A 96 38.96 -28.04 -22.12
C THR A 96 37.98 -27.16 -22.87
N LEU A 97 37.14 -26.45 -22.11
CA LEU A 97 36.13 -25.53 -22.61
C LEU A 97 36.60 -24.07 -22.57
N ASP A 98 37.41 -23.73 -21.57
CA ASP A 98 38.03 -22.41 -21.43
C ASP A 98 39.39 -22.50 -20.73
N THR A 99 40.26 -21.50 -20.94
CA THR A 99 41.57 -21.38 -20.27
C THR A 99 41.88 -19.93 -19.94
N ARG A 100 42.22 -19.69 -18.68
CA ARG A 100 42.56 -18.36 -18.15
C ARG A 100 43.94 -18.37 -17.51
N THR A 101 44.68 -17.29 -17.74
CA THR A 101 46.03 -17.10 -17.22
C THR A 101 46.18 -15.66 -16.73
N ASN A 102 46.93 -15.46 -15.64
CA ASN A 102 47.14 -14.14 -15.04
C ASN A 102 45.86 -13.42 -14.60
N GLU A 103 44.89 -14.18 -14.09
CA GLU A 103 43.73 -13.63 -13.39
C GLU A 103 44.17 -13.11 -12.01
N THR A 104 44.69 -11.87 -11.98
CA THR A 104 45.18 -11.21 -10.75
C THR A 104 44.32 -10.01 -10.38
N GLY A 105 44.46 -9.49 -9.16
CA GLY A 105 43.73 -8.29 -8.72
C GLY A 105 42.27 -8.58 -8.38
N TRP A 106 42.05 -9.70 -7.70
CA TRP A 106 40.74 -10.08 -7.20
C TRP A 106 40.21 -9.01 -6.23
N ALA A 107 38.90 -8.74 -6.29
CA ALA A 107 38.24 -7.76 -5.45
C ALA A 107 37.17 -8.44 -4.59
N THR A 108 37.05 -8.03 -3.34
CA THR A 108 36.00 -8.52 -2.42
C THR A 108 34.61 -8.29 -3.03
N SER A 109 33.68 -9.20 -2.79
CA SER A 109 32.29 -9.09 -3.23
C SER A 109 32.08 -8.91 -4.74
N THR A 110 33.05 -9.31 -5.57
CA THR A 110 32.98 -9.16 -7.03
C THR A 110 33.13 -10.52 -7.72
N LYS A 111 32.08 -10.95 -8.43
CA LYS A 111 32.11 -12.12 -9.31
C LYS A 111 32.87 -11.76 -10.60
N ARG A 112 33.84 -12.58 -11.00
CA ARG A 112 34.41 -12.55 -12.35
C ARG A 112 33.64 -13.48 -13.24
N GLU A 113 33.29 -13.00 -14.43
CA GLU A 113 32.49 -13.76 -15.38
C GLU A 113 33.32 -14.20 -16.59
N TYR A 114 33.09 -15.43 -17.05
CA TYR A 114 33.78 -16.01 -18.18
C TYR A 114 32.79 -16.69 -19.11
N THR A 115 32.61 -16.13 -20.32
CA THR A 115 31.76 -16.69 -21.37
C THR A 115 32.60 -17.44 -22.39
N PHE A 116 32.04 -18.52 -22.94
CA PHE A 116 32.69 -19.37 -23.96
C PHE A 116 31.62 -20.08 -24.79
N SER A 117 31.96 -20.45 -26.03
CA SER A 117 31.04 -21.18 -26.90
C SER A 117 31.07 -22.68 -26.58
N ASN A 118 29.90 -23.26 -26.33
CA ASN A 118 29.76 -24.69 -26.13
C ASN A 118 28.42 -25.19 -26.67
N SER A 119 28.46 -26.20 -27.52
CA SER A 119 27.28 -26.87 -28.08
C SER A 119 27.09 -28.29 -27.54
N THR A 120 28.00 -28.78 -26.70
CA THR A 120 27.97 -30.16 -26.16
C THR A 120 27.56 -30.14 -24.69
N ALA A 121 26.60 -31.01 -24.32
CA ALA A 121 26.18 -31.16 -22.93
C ALA A 121 27.13 -32.10 -22.16
N TYR A 122 27.50 -31.73 -20.94
CA TYR A 122 28.34 -32.53 -20.05
C TYR A 122 27.67 -32.76 -18.69
N THR A 123 27.92 -33.92 -18.08
CA THR A 123 27.47 -34.21 -16.70
C THR A 123 28.47 -33.73 -15.65
N HIS A 124 29.75 -33.57 -15.99
CA HIS A 124 30.79 -33.14 -15.07
C HIS A 124 31.46 -31.86 -15.55
N TYR A 125 31.62 -30.91 -14.65
CA TYR A 125 32.34 -29.67 -14.89
C TYR A 125 33.40 -29.43 -13.82
N ARG A 126 34.61 -29.07 -14.24
CA ARG A 126 35.77 -28.93 -13.34
C ARG A 126 36.53 -27.65 -13.62
N LEU A 127 36.81 -26.91 -12.56
CA LEU A 127 37.82 -25.87 -12.51
C LEU A 127 39.16 -26.49 -12.11
N ASP A 128 40.11 -26.52 -13.02
CA ASP A 128 41.45 -27.10 -12.83
C ASP A 128 42.47 -25.98 -12.65
N ILE A 129 42.95 -25.78 -11.43
CA ILE A 129 43.77 -24.63 -10.98
C ILE A 129 45.23 -25.03 -10.93
N THR A 130 46.09 -24.25 -11.59
CA THR A 130 47.55 -24.46 -11.64
C THR A 130 48.36 -23.31 -11.04
N ALA A 131 47.73 -22.18 -10.72
CA ALA A 131 48.34 -21.12 -9.93
C ALA A 131 47.28 -20.31 -9.15
N ASN A 132 47.67 -19.73 -8.02
CA ASN A 132 46.88 -18.77 -7.25
C ASN A 132 47.47 -17.35 -7.34
N ASP A 133 46.75 -16.35 -6.83
CA ASP A 133 47.15 -14.93 -6.88
C ASP A 133 48.12 -14.52 -5.75
N GLY A 134 49.06 -15.39 -5.39
CA GLY A 134 50.18 -15.07 -4.52
C GLY A 134 50.11 -15.59 -3.08
N ALA A 135 49.07 -16.35 -2.72
CA ALA A 135 49.07 -17.09 -1.46
C ALA A 135 50.01 -18.31 -1.57
N GLY A 136 50.74 -18.66 -0.50
CA GLY A 136 51.69 -19.79 -0.53
C GLY A 136 51.00 -21.14 -0.75
N ALA A 137 50.67 -21.83 0.34
CA ALA A 137 50.03 -23.14 0.29
C ALA A 137 48.50 -23.09 0.18
N TRP A 138 47.90 -21.94 -0.16
CA TRP A 138 46.45 -21.75 -0.02
C TRP A 138 45.76 -21.46 -1.34
N VAL A 139 44.62 -22.11 -1.58
CA VAL A 139 43.67 -21.80 -2.66
C VAL A 139 42.28 -21.71 -2.07
N SER A 140 41.48 -20.76 -2.55
CA SER A 140 40.07 -20.68 -2.17
C SER A 140 39.20 -20.16 -3.30
N VAL A 141 37.96 -20.64 -3.35
CA VAL A 141 36.89 -20.11 -4.20
C VAL A 141 35.69 -19.91 -3.28
N ALA A 142 35.23 -18.66 -3.19
CA ALA A 142 34.06 -18.33 -2.39
C ALA A 142 32.79 -18.84 -3.05
N GLU A 143 32.61 -18.50 -4.32
CA GLU A 143 31.45 -18.89 -5.09
C GLU A 143 31.86 -19.21 -6.53
N MET A 144 31.23 -20.23 -7.10
CA MET A 144 31.35 -20.62 -8.49
C MET A 144 29.98 -20.99 -9.05
N GLU A 145 29.54 -20.27 -10.09
CA GLU A 145 28.28 -20.58 -10.77
C GLU A 145 28.55 -21.07 -12.18
N MET A 146 27.59 -21.81 -12.74
CA MET A 146 27.66 -22.32 -14.11
C MET A 146 26.32 -22.06 -14.78
N MET A 147 26.33 -21.38 -15.93
CA MET A 147 25.12 -20.95 -16.60
C MET A 147 24.93 -21.56 -18.00
N GLU A 148 23.68 -21.92 -18.31
CA GLU A 148 23.22 -22.23 -19.67
C GLU A 148 22.80 -20.95 -20.40
N LEU A 149 22.88 -20.97 -21.73
CA LEU A 149 22.36 -19.92 -22.60
C LEU A 149 20.86 -20.16 -22.81
N ILE A 150 20.03 -19.13 -22.63
CA ILE A 150 18.58 -19.19 -22.90
C ILE A 150 18.29 -18.68 -24.32
N ASN A 151 17.48 -19.43 -25.05
CA ASN A 151 16.95 -19.10 -26.37
C ASN A 151 15.49 -18.70 -26.26
N ASN A 152 15.21 -17.41 -26.45
CA ASN A 152 13.85 -16.90 -26.56
C ASN A 152 13.61 -16.51 -28.02
N LYS A 153 12.65 -17.14 -28.68
CA LYS A 153 12.41 -16.98 -30.12
C LYS A 153 10.93 -16.81 -30.43
N THR A 154 10.64 -16.03 -31.45
CA THR A 154 9.25 -15.75 -31.88
C THR A 154 9.06 -16.06 -33.36
N LEU A 155 7.93 -16.69 -33.68
CA LEU A 155 7.36 -16.80 -35.01
C LEU A 155 5.97 -16.14 -35.03
N VAL A 156 5.50 -15.77 -36.22
CA VAL A 156 4.15 -15.22 -36.43
C VAL A 156 3.36 -16.16 -37.31
N PHE A 157 2.22 -16.65 -36.86
CA PHE A 157 1.32 -17.44 -37.68
C PHE A 157 0.25 -16.56 -38.31
N HIS A 158 0.14 -16.64 -39.63
CA HIS A 158 -0.82 -15.84 -40.40
C HIS A 158 -1.20 -16.56 -41.70
N SER A 159 -2.49 -16.64 -41.99
CA SER A 159 -3.03 -17.26 -43.21
C SER A 159 -2.52 -18.69 -43.44
N GLY A 160 -2.42 -19.51 -42.38
CA GLY A 160 -2.03 -20.92 -42.47
C GLY A 160 -0.52 -21.19 -42.53
N MET A 161 0.32 -20.17 -42.33
CA MET A 161 1.78 -20.29 -42.41
C MET A 161 2.46 -19.58 -41.24
N TYR A 162 3.46 -20.22 -40.65
CA TYR A 162 4.41 -19.60 -39.73
C TYR A 162 5.42 -18.79 -40.51
N LYS A 163 5.69 -17.58 -40.04
CA LYS A 163 6.52 -16.59 -40.71
C LYS A 163 7.52 -16.00 -39.73
N LYS A 164 8.63 -15.51 -40.27
CA LYS A 164 9.55 -14.61 -39.57
C LYS A 164 9.76 -13.35 -40.39
N TYR A 165 10.03 -12.24 -39.72
CA TYR A 165 10.42 -11.00 -40.36
C TYR A 165 11.95 -10.91 -40.38
N ALA A 166 12.53 -10.99 -41.57
CA ALA A 166 13.97 -10.91 -41.76
C ALA A 166 14.26 -10.11 -43.03
N SER A 167 15.36 -9.36 -43.04
CA SER A 167 15.76 -8.55 -44.21
C SER A 167 14.65 -7.64 -44.75
N ASN A 168 13.84 -7.07 -43.84
CA ASN A 168 12.71 -6.19 -44.11
C ASN A 168 11.53 -6.82 -44.89
N VAL A 169 11.42 -8.15 -44.89
CA VAL A 169 10.32 -8.88 -45.53
C VAL A 169 9.80 -10.02 -44.65
N TRP A 170 8.53 -10.37 -44.81
CA TRP A 170 7.96 -11.58 -44.22
C TRP A 170 8.40 -12.81 -45.02
N GLU A 171 9.12 -13.72 -44.37
CA GLU A 171 9.54 -15.00 -44.91
C GLU A 171 8.64 -16.11 -44.36
N ASN A 172 8.08 -16.96 -45.24
CA ASN A 172 7.37 -18.16 -44.81
C ASN A 172 8.37 -19.22 -44.32
N VAL A 173 8.14 -19.76 -43.14
CA VAL A 173 8.97 -20.79 -42.49
C VAL A 173 8.40 -22.17 -42.76
N SER A 174 7.21 -22.47 -42.25
CA SER A 174 6.55 -23.77 -42.39
C SER A 174 5.04 -23.63 -42.13
N SER A 175 4.24 -24.61 -42.54
CA SER A 175 2.85 -24.76 -42.07
C SER A 175 2.74 -25.57 -40.77
N SER A 176 3.83 -26.21 -40.34
CA SER A 176 3.96 -26.95 -39.08
C SER A 176 5.43 -26.87 -38.62
N PRO A 177 5.78 -25.94 -37.72
CA PRO A 177 7.16 -25.63 -37.35
C PRO A 177 7.72 -26.69 -36.40
N THR A 178 9.01 -26.95 -36.52
CA THR A 178 9.81 -27.75 -35.60
C THR A 178 10.60 -26.85 -34.64
N GLU A 179 11.18 -27.41 -33.58
CA GLU A 179 12.07 -26.67 -32.67
C GLU A 179 13.21 -25.96 -33.44
N ALA A 180 13.76 -26.61 -34.46
CA ALA A 180 14.80 -26.01 -35.30
C ALA A 180 14.31 -24.76 -36.07
N ASP A 181 13.04 -24.73 -36.44
CA ASP A 181 12.42 -23.57 -37.09
C ASP A 181 12.28 -22.39 -36.12
N TYR A 182 11.92 -22.67 -34.86
CA TYR A 182 11.88 -21.66 -33.78
C TYR A 182 13.28 -21.14 -33.45
N LEU A 183 14.29 -22.00 -33.34
CA LEU A 183 15.68 -21.57 -33.12
C LEU A 183 16.20 -20.64 -34.23
N GLY A 184 15.65 -20.73 -35.43
CA GLY A 184 15.88 -19.82 -36.56
C GLY A 184 14.93 -18.60 -36.65
N GLY A 185 14.05 -18.44 -35.66
CA GLY A 185 13.06 -17.36 -35.53
C GLY A 185 13.63 -16.05 -35.01
N MET A 186 12.74 -15.11 -34.68
CA MET A 186 13.09 -13.74 -34.32
C MET A 186 13.41 -13.61 -32.82
N ASP A 187 14.43 -12.84 -32.47
CA ASP A 187 14.80 -12.55 -31.08
C ASP A 187 13.94 -11.44 -30.46
N ASP A 188 13.48 -10.47 -31.26
CA ASP A 188 12.75 -9.29 -30.80
C ASP A 188 11.81 -8.76 -31.90
N ILE A 189 10.51 -8.83 -31.63
CA ILE A 189 9.47 -8.42 -32.57
C ILE A 189 9.14 -6.91 -32.50
N SER A 190 9.62 -6.19 -31.48
CA SER A 190 9.45 -4.73 -31.37
C SER A 190 10.14 -3.98 -32.52
N THR A 191 11.10 -4.64 -33.18
CA THR A 191 11.84 -4.13 -34.34
C THR A 191 11.03 -4.14 -35.65
N ILE A 192 9.86 -4.76 -35.67
CA ILE A 192 9.01 -4.87 -36.86
C ILE A 192 8.20 -3.59 -37.03
N PRO A 193 8.36 -2.84 -38.15
CA PRO A 193 7.65 -1.59 -38.34
C PRO A 193 6.16 -1.81 -38.56
N GLN A 194 5.34 -0.83 -38.16
CA GLN A 194 3.87 -0.86 -38.37
C GLN A 194 3.48 -1.14 -39.83
N SER A 195 4.24 -0.63 -40.79
CA SER A 195 4.02 -0.87 -42.23
C SER A 195 4.23 -2.34 -42.65
N ALA A 196 4.96 -3.13 -41.88
CA ALA A 196 5.10 -4.57 -42.07
C ALA A 196 3.96 -5.34 -41.40
N TRP A 197 3.50 -4.89 -40.23
CA TRP A 197 2.32 -5.45 -39.56
C TRP A 197 1.05 -5.28 -40.40
N GLN A 198 0.87 -4.11 -41.02
CA GLN A 198 -0.26 -3.82 -41.91
C GLN A 198 -0.33 -4.71 -43.17
N GLN A 199 0.72 -5.48 -43.48
CA GLN A 199 0.71 -6.44 -44.59
C GLN A 199 0.01 -7.75 -44.22
N LEU A 200 -0.16 -8.03 -42.92
CA LEU A 200 -0.85 -9.21 -42.42
C LEU A 200 -2.32 -8.87 -42.18
N THR A 201 -3.18 -9.20 -43.15
CA THR A 201 -4.62 -8.84 -43.10
C THR A 201 -5.47 -10.00 -42.57
N GLY A 202 -6.17 -9.82 -41.45
CA GLY A 202 -6.95 -10.87 -40.78
C GLY A 202 -6.22 -11.40 -39.56
N ALA A 203 -6.60 -12.59 -39.08
CA ALA A 203 -6.04 -13.14 -37.84
C ALA A 203 -4.51 -13.32 -37.90
N VAL A 204 -3.84 -12.90 -36.84
CA VAL A 204 -2.41 -13.01 -36.60
C VAL A 204 -2.20 -13.62 -35.22
N GLU A 205 -1.36 -14.64 -35.12
CA GLU A 205 -1.01 -15.29 -33.87
C GLU A 205 0.50 -15.10 -33.61
N LEU A 206 0.86 -14.77 -32.37
CA LEU A 206 2.25 -14.71 -31.92
C LEU A 206 2.61 -16.03 -31.25
N CYS A 207 3.69 -16.66 -31.73
CA CYS A 207 4.12 -17.97 -31.25
C CYS A 207 5.50 -17.85 -30.62
N TYR A 208 5.57 -17.98 -29.29
CA TYR A 208 6.79 -17.85 -28.51
C TYR A 208 7.40 -19.22 -28.18
N TYR A 209 8.72 -19.29 -28.22
CA TYR A 209 9.53 -20.43 -27.84
C TYR A 209 10.58 -20.01 -26.81
N THR A 210 10.70 -20.80 -25.76
CA THR A 210 11.81 -20.70 -24.80
C THR A 210 12.29 -22.08 -24.36
N ASP A 211 13.61 -22.24 -24.21
CA ASP A 211 14.22 -23.40 -23.55
C ASP A 211 14.53 -23.12 -22.06
N ASP A 212 14.06 -22.00 -21.52
CA ASP A 212 14.13 -21.69 -20.09
C ASP A 212 13.01 -22.40 -19.34
N SER A 213 13.33 -23.51 -18.69
CA SER A 213 12.39 -24.26 -17.86
C SER A 213 11.82 -23.49 -16.67
N THR A 214 12.36 -22.32 -16.33
CA THR A 214 11.86 -21.47 -15.24
C THR A 214 10.86 -20.41 -15.72
N LYS A 215 10.74 -20.19 -17.02
CA LYS A 215 9.75 -19.26 -17.58
C LYS A 215 8.36 -19.86 -17.49
N THR A 216 7.44 -19.05 -16.99
CA THR A 216 6.00 -19.35 -16.88
C THR A 216 5.15 -18.38 -17.69
N GLU A 217 5.78 -17.49 -18.45
CA GLU A 217 5.11 -16.40 -19.17
C GLU A 217 5.87 -16.04 -20.44
N ALA A 218 5.12 -15.65 -21.47
CA ALA A 218 5.64 -15.08 -22.71
C ALA A 218 5.41 -13.56 -22.68
N GLN A 219 6.47 -12.78 -22.86
CA GLN A 219 6.41 -11.32 -22.83
C GLN A 219 6.66 -10.74 -24.23
N PHE A 220 5.82 -9.80 -24.64
CA PHE A 220 5.96 -9.05 -25.89
C PHE A 220 5.76 -7.56 -25.61
N SER A 221 6.51 -6.71 -26.30
CA SER A 221 6.32 -5.26 -26.26
C SER A 221 5.84 -4.80 -27.63
N ILE A 222 4.62 -4.25 -27.69
CA ILE A 222 4.05 -3.68 -28.90
C ILE A 222 3.95 -2.17 -28.68
N GLU A 223 4.75 -1.42 -29.44
CA GLU A 223 4.73 0.04 -29.41
C GLU A 223 3.62 0.57 -30.32
N THR A 224 2.65 1.26 -29.73
CA THR A 224 1.52 1.87 -30.44
C THR A 224 1.54 3.39 -30.25
N THR A 225 1.18 4.16 -31.27
CA THR A 225 0.83 5.58 -31.07
C THR A 225 -0.42 5.67 -30.20
N PRO A 226 -0.60 6.69 -29.34
CA PRO A 226 -1.79 6.82 -28.50
C PRO A 226 -3.08 6.64 -29.32
N PHE A 227 -3.87 5.65 -28.92
CA PHE A 227 -5.11 5.22 -29.59
C PHE A 227 -6.05 4.66 -28.53
N THR A 228 -7.35 4.64 -28.79
CA THR A 228 -8.31 3.96 -27.90
C THR A 228 -8.44 2.50 -28.34
N LEU A 229 -8.50 1.52 -27.43
CA LEU A 229 -8.64 0.12 -27.84
C LEU A 229 -9.93 -0.10 -28.64
N ALA A 230 -10.97 0.68 -28.36
CA ALA A 230 -12.20 0.71 -29.14
C ALA A 230 -11.99 1.13 -30.62
N GLU A 231 -11.02 1.98 -30.95
CA GLU A 231 -10.76 2.44 -32.33
C GLU A 231 -9.94 1.46 -33.17
N GLU A 232 -9.14 0.57 -32.57
CA GLU A 232 -8.34 -0.43 -33.32
C GLU A 232 -8.83 -1.88 -33.15
N TRP A 233 -9.54 -2.22 -32.08
CA TRP A 233 -9.82 -3.62 -31.70
C TRP A 233 -11.30 -3.99 -31.68
N GLU A 234 -12.20 -3.10 -32.13
CA GLU A 234 -13.53 -3.54 -32.55
C GLU A 234 -13.34 -4.68 -33.57
N ASP A 235 -13.84 -5.86 -33.23
CA ASP A 235 -13.84 -7.12 -34.00
C ASP A 235 -12.52 -7.95 -34.05
N GLN A 236 -11.49 -7.65 -33.25
CA GLN A 236 -10.23 -8.43 -33.26
C GLN A 236 -10.15 -9.43 -32.09
N ILE A 237 -9.75 -10.69 -32.37
CA ILE A 237 -9.51 -11.73 -31.36
C ILE A 237 -8.01 -11.96 -31.23
N ILE A 238 -7.44 -11.72 -30.05
CA ILE A 238 -6.04 -12.07 -29.75
C ILE A 238 -6.00 -13.52 -29.25
N GLN A 239 -5.22 -14.37 -29.93
CA GLN A 239 -4.95 -15.75 -29.51
C GLN A 239 -3.45 -15.92 -29.25
N ILE A 240 -3.11 -16.34 -28.03
CA ILE A 240 -1.73 -16.63 -27.61
C ILE A 240 -1.57 -18.14 -27.54
N ILE A 241 -0.58 -18.67 -28.25
CA ILE A 241 -0.24 -20.09 -28.29
C ILE A 241 1.21 -20.26 -27.81
N GLU A 242 1.38 -20.88 -26.65
CA GLU A 242 2.67 -21.14 -26.04
C GLU A 242 3.19 -22.55 -26.36
N TYR A 243 4.48 -22.66 -26.67
CA TYR A 243 5.22 -23.93 -26.75
C TYR A 243 6.34 -23.93 -25.70
N THR A 244 6.27 -24.84 -24.74
CA THR A 244 7.23 -24.97 -23.63
C THR A 244 7.82 -26.37 -23.55
N ASP A 245 9.13 -26.46 -23.30
CA ASP A 245 9.85 -27.71 -23.02
C ASP A 245 9.69 -28.16 -21.56
N ASN A 246 9.07 -27.33 -20.71
CA ASN A 246 8.82 -27.66 -19.31
C ASN A 246 7.56 -28.53 -19.16
N ALA A 247 7.75 -29.84 -19.13
CA ALA A 247 6.68 -30.81 -18.89
C ALA A 247 5.96 -30.67 -17.52
N SER A 248 6.45 -29.80 -16.63
CA SER A 248 5.84 -29.49 -15.33
C SER A 248 5.13 -28.13 -15.30
N GLN A 249 5.16 -27.36 -16.40
CA GLN A 249 4.49 -26.06 -16.49
C GLN A 249 2.98 -26.29 -16.60
N THR A 250 2.24 -25.74 -15.64
CA THR A 250 0.79 -25.91 -15.56
C THR A 250 0.03 -24.62 -15.85
N GLU A 251 0.69 -23.45 -15.84
CA GLU A 251 0.06 -22.13 -15.95
C GLU A 251 0.90 -21.20 -16.82
N SER A 252 0.22 -20.25 -17.46
CA SER A 252 0.80 -19.26 -18.37
C SER A 252 0.12 -17.92 -18.11
N ALA A 253 0.90 -16.85 -17.94
CA ALA A 253 0.38 -15.50 -17.69
C ALA A 253 0.52 -14.60 -18.94
N VAL A 254 -0.45 -13.71 -19.15
CA VAL A 254 -0.45 -12.67 -20.18
C VAL A 254 -0.65 -11.33 -19.48
N THR A 255 0.33 -10.43 -19.58
CA THR A 255 0.31 -9.11 -18.93
C THR A 255 0.28 -8.02 -19.99
N THR A 256 -0.64 -7.07 -19.85
CA THR A 256 -0.69 -5.86 -20.68
C THR A 256 -0.32 -4.65 -19.84
N GLU A 257 0.63 -3.85 -20.31
CA GLU A 257 0.94 -2.55 -19.73
C GLU A 257 0.34 -1.47 -20.61
N THR A 258 -0.47 -0.59 -20.02
CA THR A 258 -1.08 0.57 -20.69
C THR A 258 -0.92 1.79 -19.78
N GLU A 259 -0.99 2.99 -20.35
CA GLU A 259 -1.02 4.23 -19.57
C GLU A 259 -2.25 4.27 -18.62
N VAL A 260 -2.22 5.21 -17.66
CA VAL A 260 -3.25 5.37 -16.63
C VAL A 260 -4.62 5.64 -17.27
N PHE A 261 -5.53 4.68 -17.15
CA PHE A 261 -6.93 4.80 -17.54
C PHE A 261 -7.82 4.28 -16.40
N THR A 262 -9.11 4.69 -16.35
CA THR A 262 -10.06 4.11 -15.39
C THR A 262 -10.73 2.89 -16.01
N LEU A 263 -10.89 1.80 -15.25
CA LEU A 263 -11.54 0.57 -15.74
C LEU A 263 -12.94 0.83 -16.35
N TYR A 264 -13.64 1.86 -15.86
CA TYR A 264 -14.93 2.30 -16.36
C TYR A 264 -14.86 3.02 -17.72
N ASP A 265 -13.80 3.81 -17.94
CA ASP A 265 -13.57 4.52 -19.21
C ASP A 265 -13.22 3.54 -20.35
N GLU A 266 -12.66 2.37 -20.03
CA GLU A 266 -12.15 1.43 -21.05
C GLU A 266 -13.06 0.21 -21.29
N PHE A 267 -13.77 -0.30 -20.28
CA PHE A 267 -14.56 -1.54 -20.43
C PHE A 267 -16.07 -1.37 -20.23
N GLY A 268 -16.54 -0.17 -19.88
CA GLY A 268 -17.95 0.08 -19.63
C GLY A 268 -18.52 -0.72 -18.45
N SER A 269 -19.84 -0.96 -18.46
CA SER A 269 -20.60 -1.46 -17.30
C SER A 269 -20.44 -2.96 -17.01
N SER A 270 -19.71 -3.70 -17.84
CA SER A 270 -19.57 -5.16 -17.70
C SER A 270 -18.33 -5.67 -18.45
N VAL A 271 -17.51 -6.47 -17.78
CA VAL A 271 -16.35 -7.17 -18.36
C VAL A 271 -16.65 -8.66 -18.40
N ASP A 272 -16.57 -9.28 -19.58
CA ASP A 272 -16.65 -10.73 -19.73
C ASP A 272 -15.26 -11.32 -20.00
N VAL A 273 -14.83 -12.29 -19.20
CA VAL A 273 -13.61 -13.06 -19.43
C VAL A 273 -13.99 -14.52 -19.65
N LEU A 274 -13.75 -15.05 -20.85
CA LEU A 274 -13.98 -16.46 -21.17
C LEU A 274 -12.65 -17.22 -21.22
N TYR A 275 -12.58 -18.29 -20.44
CA TYR A 275 -11.46 -19.24 -20.38
C TYR A 275 -11.93 -20.61 -20.89
N TYR A 276 -11.16 -21.22 -21.78
CA TYR A 276 -11.43 -22.56 -22.33
C TYR A 276 -10.15 -23.42 -22.28
N THR A 277 -10.25 -24.62 -21.72
CA THR A 277 -9.15 -25.60 -21.68
C THR A 277 -9.69 -27.01 -21.88
N ASP A 278 -8.96 -27.82 -22.66
CA ASP A 278 -9.27 -29.24 -22.88
C ASP A 278 -8.63 -30.14 -21.80
N ASP A 279 -7.92 -29.54 -20.83
CA ASP A 279 -7.28 -30.25 -19.72
C ASP A 279 -8.28 -30.56 -18.60
N ALA A 280 -8.68 -31.82 -18.53
CA ALA A 280 -9.63 -32.34 -17.53
C ALA A 280 -9.14 -32.22 -16.06
N THR A 281 -7.90 -31.78 -15.83
CA THR A 281 -7.32 -31.57 -14.49
C THR A 281 -7.42 -30.12 -14.00
N LYS A 282 -7.83 -29.18 -14.85
CA LYS A 282 -8.01 -27.76 -14.50
C LYS A 282 -9.40 -27.51 -13.92
N SER A 283 -9.45 -26.73 -12.83
CA SER A 283 -10.69 -26.46 -12.08
C SER A 283 -10.99 -24.98 -11.78
N SER A 284 -10.15 -24.04 -12.21
CA SER A 284 -10.34 -22.59 -11.97
C SER A 284 -9.59 -21.72 -12.99
N ALA A 285 -10.08 -20.49 -13.20
CA ALA A 285 -9.43 -19.43 -13.97
C ALA A 285 -9.03 -18.27 -13.02
N SER A 286 -7.97 -17.52 -13.35
CA SER A 286 -7.53 -16.31 -12.61
C SER A 286 -7.27 -15.15 -13.57
N VAL A 287 -7.56 -13.92 -13.10
CA VAL A 287 -7.29 -12.65 -13.79
C VAL A 287 -6.59 -11.75 -12.78
N ASP A 288 -5.39 -11.27 -13.10
CA ASP A 288 -4.59 -10.41 -12.24
C ASP A 288 -4.56 -8.98 -12.78
N ILE A 289 -5.16 -8.05 -12.04
CA ILE A 289 -5.15 -6.62 -12.37
C ILE A 289 -4.13 -5.93 -11.46
N THR A 290 -3.10 -5.31 -12.05
CA THR A 290 -2.08 -4.57 -11.30
C THR A 290 -2.38 -3.08 -11.39
N ALA A 291 -2.80 -2.46 -10.28
CA ALA A 291 -3.02 -1.02 -10.16
C ALA A 291 -2.09 -0.44 -9.08
N ASN A 292 -1.75 0.85 -9.21
CA ASN A 292 -0.89 1.60 -8.29
C ASN A 292 -1.62 2.16 -7.03
N TYR A 293 -2.86 1.70 -6.79
CA TYR A 293 -3.66 1.92 -5.58
C TYR A 293 -4.59 0.71 -5.35
N THR A 294 -5.30 0.64 -4.21
CA THR A 294 -6.10 -0.56 -3.88
C THR A 294 -7.30 -0.69 -4.83
N PRO A 295 -7.42 -1.78 -5.62
CA PRO A 295 -8.52 -1.96 -6.57
C PRO A 295 -9.89 -2.10 -5.89
N LEU A 296 -9.91 -2.32 -4.57
CA LEU A 296 -11.12 -2.57 -3.78
C LEU A 296 -11.88 -1.28 -3.40
N ASP A 297 -11.21 -0.13 -3.38
CA ASP A 297 -11.86 1.15 -3.10
C ASP A 297 -12.72 1.63 -4.30
N GLU A 298 -12.61 0.95 -5.44
CA GLU A 298 -13.27 1.31 -6.70
C GLU A 298 -14.22 0.23 -7.24
N ILE A 299 -14.37 -0.90 -6.54
CA ILE A 299 -15.39 -1.91 -6.87
C ILE A 299 -16.72 -1.45 -6.26
N ASP A 300 -17.52 -0.74 -7.05
CA ASP A 300 -18.88 -0.34 -6.68
C ASP A 300 -19.89 -1.12 -7.55
N GLY A 301 -20.30 -2.31 -7.10
CA GLY A 301 -21.26 -3.16 -7.81
C GLY A 301 -21.17 -4.65 -7.49
N ASP A 302 -22.10 -5.43 -8.04
CA ASP A 302 -22.07 -6.88 -7.99
C ASP A 302 -20.91 -7.41 -8.83
N PHE A 303 -20.09 -8.30 -8.26
CA PHE A 303 -19.13 -9.10 -9.01
C PHE A 303 -19.56 -10.57 -8.95
N GLU A 304 -19.70 -11.22 -10.10
CA GLU A 304 -19.98 -12.65 -10.18
C GLU A 304 -18.75 -13.38 -10.71
N VAL A 305 -18.25 -14.33 -9.93
CA VAL A 305 -17.29 -15.34 -10.40
C VAL A 305 -18.10 -16.59 -10.70
N VAL A 306 -18.43 -16.80 -11.97
CA VAL A 306 -19.15 -18.00 -12.41
C VAL A 306 -18.16 -18.99 -12.99
N ALA A 307 -18.03 -20.15 -12.35
CA ALA A 307 -17.37 -21.31 -12.94
C ALA A 307 -18.44 -22.28 -13.44
N TRP A 308 -18.38 -22.66 -14.72
CA TRP A 308 -19.21 -23.75 -15.24
C TRP A 308 -18.37 -25.02 -15.40
N THR A 309 -18.89 -26.14 -14.93
CA THR A 309 -18.30 -27.46 -15.12
C THR A 309 -19.39 -28.47 -15.47
N ASP A 310 -19.08 -29.33 -16.42
CA ASP A 310 -19.90 -30.43 -16.93
C ASP A 310 -20.02 -31.58 -15.91
N ASN A 311 -19.22 -31.53 -14.84
CA ASN A 311 -19.11 -32.62 -13.88
C ASN A 311 -20.14 -32.44 -12.75
N GLU A 312 -21.16 -33.30 -12.73
CA GLU A 312 -22.20 -33.38 -11.69
C GLU A 312 -21.68 -33.74 -10.27
N SER A 313 -20.36 -33.69 -10.04
CA SER A 313 -19.75 -33.99 -8.75
C SER A 313 -18.78 -32.87 -8.35
N ILE A 314 -19.32 -31.75 -7.91
CA ILE A 314 -18.56 -30.79 -7.11
C ILE A 314 -18.14 -31.54 -5.82
N VAL A 315 -16.85 -31.88 -5.72
CA VAL A 315 -16.28 -32.44 -4.49
C VAL A 315 -16.14 -31.30 -3.50
N VAL A 316 -16.74 -31.45 -2.32
CA VAL A 316 -16.62 -30.50 -1.20
C VAL A 316 -15.14 -30.18 -0.96
N GLY A 317 -14.72 -28.96 -1.29
CA GLY A 317 -13.31 -28.53 -1.25
C GLY A 317 -12.85 -27.72 -2.46
N ASN A 318 -13.52 -27.82 -3.61
CA ASN A 318 -13.24 -27.08 -4.85
C ASN A 318 -14.20 -25.90 -5.09
N GLU A 319 -14.62 -25.22 -4.02
CA GLU A 319 -15.40 -23.99 -4.13
C GLU A 319 -14.49 -22.75 -4.19
N PRO A 320 -14.91 -21.65 -4.88
CA PRO A 320 -14.15 -20.41 -5.00
C PRO A 320 -13.52 -19.99 -3.66
N SER A 321 -12.24 -19.62 -3.64
CA SER A 321 -11.57 -19.06 -2.46
C SER A 321 -11.18 -17.61 -2.71
N LEU A 322 -11.56 -16.75 -1.76
CA LEU A 322 -10.96 -15.44 -1.58
C LEU A 322 -9.96 -15.54 -0.41
N THR A 323 -8.69 -15.18 -0.63
CA THR A 323 -7.65 -15.14 0.42
C THR A 323 -7.30 -13.69 0.72
N TYR A 324 -7.06 -13.36 2.00
CA TYR A 324 -6.80 -11.99 2.45
C TYR A 324 -5.62 -11.94 3.43
N GLU A 325 -4.77 -10.92 3.30
CA GLU A 325 -3.74 -10.56 4.27
C GLU A 325 -4.07 -9.18 4.88
N ALA A 326 -4.19 -9.13 6.21
CA ALA A 326 -4.57 -7.92 6.92
C ALA A 326 -3.36 -7.01 7.21
N LEU A 327 -3.55 -5.69 7.08
CA LEU A 327 -2.62 -4.67 7.56
C LEU A 327 -2.47 -4.75 9.11
N PRO A 328 -1.34 -4.32 9.71
CA PRO A 328 -0.99 -4.61 11.10
C PRO A 328 -1.67 -3.68 12.14
N PHE A 329 -2.98 -3.40 12.01
CA PHE A 329 -3.74 -2.60 12.99
C PHE A 329 -5.23 -3.02 13.06
N GLU A 330 -5.95 -2.62 14.12
CA GLU A 330 -7.33 -3.07 14.36
C GLU A 330 -8.37 -2.50 13.37
N GLN A 331 -9.15 -3.39 12.77
CA GLN A 331 -10.12 -3.05 11.73
C GLN A 331 -11.49 -3.69 12.02
N LEU A 332 -12.55 -2.96 11.68
CA LEU A 332 -13.92 -3.49 11.62
C LEU A 332 -14.38 -3.31 10.17
N ILE A 333 -14.62 -4.42 9.49
CA ILE A 333 -15.08 -4.46 8.11
C ILE A 333 -16.57 -4.80 8.12
N VAL A 334 -17.37 -4.01 7.42
CA VAL A 334 -18.82 -4.19 7.28
C VAL A 334 -19.15 -4.06 5.81
N HIS A 335 -19.92 -5.01 5.27
CA HIS A 335 -20.34 -4.91 3.87
C HIS A 335 -21.25 -3.68 3.64
N PRO A 336 -21.00 -2.89 2.59
CA PRO A 336 -21.78 -1.69 2.29
C PRO A 336 -23.20 -2.02 1.83
N THR A 337 -23.37 -3.10 1.09
CA THR A 337 -24.65 -3.58 0.53
C THR A 337 -25.17 -4.82 1.26
N ASP A 338 -26.45 -5.14 1.04
CA ASP A 338 -27.06 -6.36 1.56
C ASP A 338 -26.59 -7.58 0.78
N ILE A 339 -26.32 -8.66 1.50
CA ILE A 339 -25.93 -9.95 0.94
C ILE A 339 -27.19 -10.66 0.47
N ASN A 340 -27.28 -10.92 -0.85
CA ASN A 340 -28.29 -11.79 -1.44
C ASN A 340 -27.76 -13.22 -1.50
N SER A 341 -28.04 -14.04 -0.48
CA SER A 341 -27.55 -15.41 -0.43
C SER A 341 -28.55 -16.40 -1.03
N TYR A 342 -28.14 -17.14 -2.07
CA TYR A 342 -28.89 -18.29 -2.61
C TYR A 342 -28.60 -19.61 -1.84
N GLY A 343 -27.96 -19.52 -0.68
CA GLY A 343 -27.55 -20.63 0.19
C GLY A 343 -27.45 -20.21 1.68
N THR A 344 -26.80 -21.03 2.50
CA THR A 344 -26.68 -20.81 3.96
C THR A 344 -25.63 -19.75 4.29
N ILE A 345 -25.92 -18.76 5.15
CA ILE A 345 -24.93 -17.72 5.50
C ILE A 345 -23.64 -18.34 6.10
N LYS A 346 -23.73 -19.51 6.75
CA LYS A 346 -22.56 -20.19 7.28
C LYS A 346 -21.55 -20.65 6.23
N SER A 347 -21.98 -21.01 5.02
CA SER A 347 -21.04 -21.41 3.97
C SER A 347 -20.17 -20.24 3.51
N LEU A 348 -20.67 -19.02 3.62
CA LEU A 348 -19.96 -17.78 3.31
C LEU A 348 -18.92 -17.41 4.39
N ILE A 349 -19.24 -17.62 5.67
CA ILE A 349 -18.48 -17.06 6.81
C ILE A 349 -17.61 -18.09 7.57
N ALA A 350 -17.88 -19.39 7.45
CA ALA A 350 -17.29 -20.41 8.34
C ALA A 350 -16.06 -21.16 7.79
N SER A 351 -15.66 -20.97 6.53
CA SER A 351 -14.82 -21.96 5.85
C SER A 351 -13.36 -21.59 5.57
N LYS A 352 -12.89 -20.32 5.63
CA LYS A 352 -11.55 -19.98 5.10
C LYS A 352 -10.74 -18.86 5.82
N ILE A 353 -10.89 -18.64 7.13
CA ILE A 353 -9.95 -17.77 7.87
C ILE A 353 -8.98 -18.64 8.70
N PRO A 354 -7.66 -18.62 8.43
CA PRO A 354 -6.69 -19.44 9.14
C PRO A 354 -6.71 -19.19 10.65
N GLN A 355 -6.72 -20.24 11.48
CA GLN A 355 -6.65 -20.10 12.94
C GLN A 355 -5.26 -19.69 13.48
N THR A 356 -4.29 -19.46 12.59
CA THR A 356 -2.89 -19.15 12.91
C THR A 356 -2.60 -17.66 13.07
N VAL A 357 -3.61 -16.79 12.97
CA VAL A 357 -3.40 -15.35 13.14
C VAL A 357 -3.12 -15.08 14.62
N GLU A 358 -1.95 -14.53 14.94
CA GLU A 358 -1.55 -14.05 16.29
C GLU A 358 -2.39 -12.82 16.71
N GLY A 359 -3.72 -12.92 16.62
CA GLY A 359 -4.66 -11.80 16.56
C GLY A 359 -6.09 -12.14 17.02
N THR A 360 -7.01 -11.17 16.98
CA THR A 360 -8.42 -11.38 17.42
C THR A 360 -9.42 -11.25 16.27
N LEU A 361 -10.16 -12.34 15.99
CA LEU A 361 -11.28 -12.35 15.03
C LEU A 361 -12.65 -12.41 15.74
N ARG A 362 -13.60 -11.53 15.36
CA ARG A 362 -15.01 -11.55 15.83
C ARG A 362 -16.00 -11.23 14.72
N PHE A 363 -17.21 -11.78 14.81
CA PHE A 363 -18.30 -11.58 13.87
C PHE A 363 -19.49 -10.87 14.52
N ILE A 364 -20.23 -10.11 13.71
CA ILE A 364 -21.54 -9.54 14.03
C ILE A 364 -22.43 -9.64 12.79
N VAL A 365 -23.75 -9.67 12.98
CA VAL A 365 -24.70 -9.81 11.86
C VAL A 365 -25.82 -8.78 11.95
N SER A 366 -26.45 -8.46 10.82
CA SER A 366 -27.66 -7.65 10.76
C SER A 366 -28.73 -8.36 9.95
N PHE A 367 -29.99 -8.14 10.35
CA PHE A 367 -31.20 -8.67 9.72
C PHE A 367 -32.06 -7.56 9.12
N ASP A 368 -31.59 -6.32 9.20
CA ASP A 368 -32.30 -5.09 8.86
C ASP A 368 -31.38 -4.12 8.10
N SER A 369 -30.50 -4.68 7.28
CA SER A 369 -29.67 -3.97 6.30
C SER A 369 -28.65 -3.02 6.92
N GLY A 370 -28.20 -3.35 8.14
CA GLY A 370 -27.19 -2.62 8.90
C GLY A 370 -27.75 -1.59 9.87
N LEU A 371 -29.08 -1.47 10.01
CA LEU A 371 -29.72 -0.57 10.99
C LEU A 371 -29.45 -1.02 12.43
N THR A 372 -29.49 -2.32 12.69
CA THR A 372 -29.07 -2.89 13.97
C THR A 372 -28.13 -4.08 13.79
N TRP A 373 -27.10 -4.11 14.65
CA TRP A 373 -26.12 -5.18 14.68
C TRP A 373 -26.38 -6.12 15.85
N LYS A 374 -26.21 -7.41 15.61
CA LYS A 374 -26.49 -8.48 16.55
C LYS A 374 -25.23 -9.31 16.81
N THR A 375 -25.09 -9.69 18.08
CA THR A 375 -24.22 -10.77 18.53
C THR A 375 -25.07 -11.92 19.08
N TYR A 376 -24.51 -13.12 19.11
CA TYR A 376 -25.17 -14.32 19.61
C TYR A 376 -24.50 -14.79 20.88
N LYS A 377 -25.23 -14.73 22.01
CA LYS A 377 -24.74 -15.18 23.32
C LYS A 377 -25.88 -15.80 24.13
N PHE A 378 -25.58 -16.94 24.76
CA PHE A 378 -26.55 -17.70 25.58
C PHE A 378 -27.81 -18.09 24.78
N ASP A 379 -27.60 -18.65 23.59
CA ASP A 379 -28.64 -19.14 22.67
C ASP A 379 -29.66 -18.09 22.22
N LYS A 380 -29.30 -16.80 22.27
CA LYS A 380 -30.16 -15.68 21.89
C LYS A 380 -29.38 -14.59 21.16
N TRP A 381 -30.04 -14.00 20.17
CA TRP A 381 -29.60 -12.77 19.52
C TRP A 381 -29.73 -11.58 20.47
N ARG A 382 -28.67 -10.76 20.53
CA ARG A 382 -28.62 -9.52 21.32
C ARG A 382 -28.05 -8.40 20.47
N THR A 383 -28.55 -7.19 20.65
CA THR A 383 -28.00 -6.02 19.96
C THR A 383 -26.59 -5.71 20.47
N ILE A 384 -25.68 -5.38 19.56
CA ILE A 384 -24.31 -4.95 19.83
C ILE A 384 -24.06 -3.62 19.09
N SER A 385 -23.37 -2.69 19.75
CA SER A 385 -22.97 -1.43 19.13
C SER A 385 -21.70 -1.63 18.30
N ILE A 386 -21.66 -1.03 17.12
CA ILE A 386 -20.47 -1.00 16.27
C ILE A 386 -19.65 0.29 16.39
N ALA A 387 -20.12 1.25 17.21
CA ALA A 387 -19.45 2.53 17.40
C ALA A 387 -18.14 2.43 18.21
N ASP A 388 -17.95 1.32 18.94
CA ASP A 388 -16.74 1.06 19.72
C ASP A 388 -16.22 -0.34 19.38
N LYS A 389 -15.10 -0.38 18.65
CA LYS A 389 -14.42 -1.61 18.22
C LYS A 389 -14.03 -2.51 19.40
N SER A 390 -13.76 -1.94 20.57
CA SER A 390 -13.41 -2.70 21.78
C SER A 390 -14.57 -3.54 22.32
N ILE A 391 -15.82 -3.11 22.09
CA ILE A 391 -17.03 -3.87 22.43
C ILE A 391 -17.17 -5.07 21.51
N ILE A 392 -16.89 -4.90 20.21
CA ILE A 392 -16.95 -5.97 19.22
C ILE A 392 -15.84 -7.00 19.49
N LYS A 393 -14.62 -6.54 19.78
CA LYS A 393 -13.49 -7.39 20.21
C LYS A 393 -13.86 -8.31 21.38
N LYS A 394 -14.59 -7.79 22.38
CA LYS A 394 -14.97 -8.51 23.61
C LYS A 394 -16.29 -9.30 23.48
N GLN A 395 -17.24 -8.82 22.68
CA GLN A 395 -18.62 -9.29 22.71
C GLN A 395 -19.17 -9.78 21.37
N GLY A 396 -18.44 -9.59 20.26
CA GLY A 396 -18.74 -10.21 18.99
C GLY A 396 -18.68 -11.73 19.07
N ILE A 397 -19.30 -12.38 18.09
CA ILE A 397 -19.40 -13.82 17.97
C ILE A 397 -18.01 -14.35 17.61
N SER A 398 -17.47 -15.34 18.32
CA SER A 398 -16.26 -16.03 17.86
C SER A 398 -16.62 -17.04 16.78
N ILE A 399 -15.64 -17.49 15.98
CA ILE A 399 -15.86 -18.53 14.97
C ILE A 399 -16.46 -19.81 15.60
N GLU A 400 -16.00 -20.15 16.81
CA GLU A 400 -16.51 -21.30 17.57
C GLU A 400 -18.00 -21.15 17.90
N VAL A 401 -18.42 -19.99 18.41
CA VAL A 401 -19.83 -19.74 18.73
C VAL A 401 -20.67 -19.68 17.46
N LEU A 402 -20.17 -19.05 16.39
CA LEU A 402 -20.87 -18.92 15.11
C LEU A 402 -21.22 -20.30 14.51
N ASN A 403 -20.29 -21.25 14.60
CA ASN A 403 -20.49 -22.61 14.11
C ASN A 403 -21.58 -23.38 14.88
N THR A 404 -21.87 -22.99 16.13
CA THR A 404 -22.92 -23.62 16.96
C THR A 404 -24.34 -23.10 16.71
N ILE A 405 -24.53 -21.95 16.04
CA ILE A 405 -25.86 -21.33 15.82
C ILE A 405 -26.67 -22.16 14.81
N PRO A 406 -27.89 -22.66 15.07
CA PRO A 406 -28.64 -23.40 14.06
C PRO A 406 -28.92 -22.57 12.79
N GLU A 407 -28.85 -23.18 11.60
CA GLU A 407 -28.98 -22.45 10.33
C GLU A 407 -30.31 -21.69 10.18
N SER A 408 -31.39 -22.27 10.72
CA SER A 408 -32.70 -21.63 10.76
C SER A 408 -32.73 -20.30 11.52
N TYR A 409 -31.76 -20.05 12.41
CA TYR A 409 -31.65 -18.82 13.21
C TYR A 409 -30.88 -17.72 12.47
N LEU A 410 -30.29 -18.05 11.32
CA LEU A 410 -29.54 -17.16 10.46
C LEU A 410 -30.32 -16.77 9.20
N VAL A 411 -31.52 -17.33 9.01
CA VAL A 411 -32.42 -16.95 7.91
C VAL A 411 -32.80 -15.48 8.05
N GLY A 412 -32.56 -14.70 6.99
CA GLY A 412 -32.81 -13.26 6.95
C GLY A 412 -31.64 -12.40 7.41
N VAL A 413 -30.48 -12.97 7.75
CA VAL A 413 -29.24 -12.18 7.84
C VAL A 413 -28.97 -11.60 6.48
N ASN A 414 -28.87 -10.27 6.41
CA ASN A 414 -28.57 -9.55 5.18
C ASN A 414 -27.24 -8.79 5.25
N LYS A 415 -26.61 -8.63 6.43
CA LYS A 415 -25.21 -8.16 6.52
C LYS A 415 -24.41 -8.89 7.57
N VAL A 416 -23.10 -8.97 7.33
CA VAL A 416 -22.10 -9.52 8.25
C VAL A 416 -20.97 -8.50 8.44
N GLY A 417 -20.44 -8.40 9.65
CA GLY A 417 -19.28 -7.58 9.98
C GLY A 417 -18.18 -8.40 10.66
N TYR A 418 -16.93 -8.03 10.40
CA TYR A 418 -15.72 -8.74 10.83
C TYR A 418 -14.79 -7.79 11.57
N TYR A 419 -14.39 -8.14 12.79
CA TYR A 419 -13.33 -7.45 13.53
C TYR A 419 -12.03 -8.25 13.43
N LEU A 420 -10.93 -7.57 13.08
CA LEU A 420 -9.58 -8.12 12.88
C LEU A 420 -8.56 -7.27 13.65
N ASP A 421 -7.54 -7.91 14.23
CA ASP A 421 -6.43 -7.25 14.96
C ASP A 421 -5.17 -8.13 14.91
N ASN A 422 -3.98 -7.54 14.73
CA ASN A 422 -2.68 -8.21 14.67
C ASN A 422 -1.78 -7.76 15.85
N SER A 423 -1.04 -8.69 16.46
CA SER A 423 -0.30 -8.45 17.71
C SER A 423 0.69 -7.26 17.64
N ILE A 424 0.60 -6.34 18.60
CA ILE A 424 1.39 -5.10 18.74
C ILE A 424 2.90 -5.30 19.04
N HIS A 425 3.48 -6.46 18.76
CA HIS A 425 4.83 -6.82 19.21
C HIS A 425 6.00 -6.54 18.25
N ASN A 426 5.86 -5.69 17.23
CA ASN A 426 7.03 -5.24 16.46
C ASN A 426 6.95 -3.79 15.95
N SER A 427 7.19 -2.85 16.87
CA SER A 427 7.53 -1.45 16.59
C SER A 427 9.04 -1.24 16.78
N ALA A 428 9.84 -1.29 15.71
CA ALA A 428 11.22 -0.78 15.71
C ALA A 428 11.75 -0.47 14.28
N GLU A 429 11.98 0.83 14.06
CA GLU A 429 12.82 1.58 13.11
C GLU A 429 13.68 0.89 12.01
N ASN A 430 13.75 1.60 10.86
CA ASN A 430 14.72 1.57 9.73
C ASN A 430 14.35 0.79 8.46
N VAL A 431 13.81 1.50 7.47
CA VAL A 431 13.88 1.12 6.05
C VAL A 431 14.85 2.08 5.35
N GLN A 432 15.94 1.57 4.76
CA GLN A 432 16.87 2.32 3.89
C GLN A 432 16.72 1.84 2.44
N LEU A 433 16.93 2.75 1.47
CA LEU A 433 16.90 2.46 0.03
C LEU A 433 18.29 1.96 -0.42
N ASP A 434 18.38 0.72 -0.93
CA ASP A 434 19.68 0.06 -1.13
C ASP A 434 20.36 0.41 -2.50
N TYR A 435 19.62 0.59 -3.61
CA TYR A 435 20.10 1.26 -4.83
C TYR A 435 18.96 1.69 -5.79
N LEU A 436 19.25 2.63 -6.69
CA LEU A 436 18.39 3.05 -7.81
C LEU A 436 19.08 2.68 -9.14
N LYS A 437 18.39 1.99 -10.05
CA LYS A 437 18.93 1.56 -11.35
C LYS A 437 18.14 2.17 -12.49
N VAL A 438 18.78 3.01 -13.30
CA VAL A 438 18.25 3.45 -14.60
C VAL A 438 18.76 2.48 -15.67
N VAL A 439 17.83 1.88 -16.42
CA VAL A 439 18.16 1.06 -17.59
C VAL A 439 17.71 1.81 -18.83
N SER A 440 18.65 2.16 -19.70
CA SER A 440 18.40 2.77 -21.00
C SER A 440 19.08 1.93 -22.07
N SER A 441 18.32 1.49 -23.06
CA SER A 441 18.83 0.74 -24.20
C SER A 441 19.20 1.70 -25.33
N ALA A 442 20.49 1.94 -25.54
CA ALA A 442 21.00 2.74 -26.66
C ALA A 442 21.86 1.88 -27.61
N PRO A 443 21.73 2.04 -28.94
CA PRO A 443 22.62 1.38 -29.90
C PRO A 443 24.08 1.80 -29.67
N THR A 444 25.04 0.93 -30.04
CA THR A 444 26.50 1.11 -29.84
C THR A 444 27.13 2.41 -30.36
N ASN A 445 26.38 3.27 -31.07
CA ASN A 445 26.83 4.54 -31.64
C ASN A 445 25.83 5.70 -31.49
N ASP A 446 24.84 5.65 -30.59
CA ASP A 446 23.99 6.82 -30.35
C ASP A 446 23.76 7.13 -28.85
N VAL A 447 23.62 8.43 -28.59
CA VAL A 447 23.52 9.17 -27.31
C VAL A 447 24.63 8.86 -26.30
N LYS A 448 25.71 9.64 -26.36
CA LYS A 448 26.57 9.87 -25.20
C LYS A 448 25.87 10.82 -24.26
N PHE A 449 25.46 10.31 -23.10
CA PHE A 449 25.07 11.15 -21.97
C PHE A 449 26.32 11.85 -21.43
N ASP A 450 26.40 13.16 -21.63
CA ASP A 450 27.45 14.00 -21.06
C ASP A 450 26.78 15.00 -20.11
N ASN A 451 27.27 15.12 -18.87
CA ASN A 451 26.66 15.88 -17.78
C ASN A 451 25.22 15.45 -17.37
N LEU A 452 24.95 14.14 -17.27
CA LEU A 452 23.76 13.66 -16.57
C LEU A 452 23.79 14.08 -15.09
N ALA A 453 22.74 14.75 -14.64
CA ALA A 453 22.48 15.01 -13.24
C ALA A 453 21.10 14.43 -12.89
N PHE A 454 21.09 13.50 -11.94
CA PHE A 454 19.86 12.98 -11.35
C PHE A 454 19.52 13.86 -10.16
N TYR A 455 18.40 14.56 -10.23
CA TYR A 455 17.89 15.32 -9.11
C TYR A 455 16.82 14.46 -8.46
N LEU A 456 17.13 13.90 -7.29
CA LEU A 456 16.08 13.56 -6.35
C LEU A 456 15.56 14.90 -5.84
N LEU A 457 14.55 15.44 -6.51
CA LEU A 457 13.85 16.60 -6.02
C LEU A 457 13.03 16.10 -4.85
N ASN A 458 13.56 16.29 -3.65
CA ASN A 458 12.74 16.39 -2.47
C ASN A 458 12.41 17.86 -2.33
N THR A 459 11.37 18.32 -3.04
CA THR A 459 10.90 19.67 -2.78
C THR A 459 10.34 19.68 -1.37
N THR A 460 10.78 20.65 -0.58
CA THR A 460 10.32 20.72 0.81
C THR A 460 8.82 21.00 0.78
N ALA A 461 8.05 20.09 1.38
CA ALA A 461 6.62 20.29 1.58
C ALA A 461 6.38 21.69 2.18
N THR A 462 5.33 22.35 1.72
CA THR A 462 4.95 23.67 2.16
C THR A 462 3.62 23.60 2.89
N ILE A 463 3.46 24.40 3.92
CA ILE A 463 2.21 24.43 4.68
C ILE A 463 1.62 25.84 4.66
N GLN A 464 0.33 25.91 4.37
CA GLN A 464 -0.47 27.13 4.41
C GLN A 464 -1.57 26.94 5.45
N VAL A 465 -1.24 27.21 6.71
CA VAL A 465 -2.16 27.08 7.86
C VAL A 465 -2.40 28.42 8.53
N SER A 466 -3.60 28.56 9.08
CA SER A 466 -4.03 29.70 9.88
C SER A 466 -4.83 29.23 11.09
N LEU A 467 -4.73 29.97 12.18
CA LEU A 467 -5.60 29.81 13.35
C LEU A 467 -6.79 30.78 13.20
N ARG A 468 -8.01 30.24 13.23
CA ARG A 468 -9.28 30.99 13.21
C ARG A 468 -10.10 30.59 14.43
N GLY A 469 -10.35 31.53 15.36
CA GLY A 469 -10.80 31.20 16.70
C GLY A 469 -9.90 30.14 17.36
N ASN A 470 -10.51 29.03 17.80
CA ASN A 470 -9.80 27.86 18.34
C ASN A 470 -9.59 26.76 17.29
N LYS A 471 -9.57 27.09 15.99
CA LYS A 471 -9.49 26.11 14.91
C LYS A 471 -8.31 26.36 13.99
N ILE A 472 -7.51 25.33 13.79
CA ILE A 472 -6.46 25.30 12.77
C ILE A 472 -7.11 24.91 11.46
N VAL A 473 -6.94 25.74 10.44
CA VAL A 473 -7.41 25.48 9.08
C VAL A 473 -6.32 25.80 8.07
N GLY A 474 -6.11 24.91 7.12
CA GLY A 474 -5.12 25.10 6.07
C GLY A 474 -4.87 23.88 5.22
N THR A 475 -3.82 23.94 4.43
CA THR A 475 -3.42 22.87 3.52
C THR A 475 -1.91 22.64 3.65
N LEU A 476 -1.53 21.38 3.74
CA LEU A 476 -0.16 20.90 3.62
C LEU A 476 0.01 20.37 2.20
N ASP A 477 0.95 20.94 1.46
CA ASP A 477 1.14 20.67 0.04
C ASP A 477 2.60 20.30 -0.24
N ASP A 478 2.80 19.44 -1.21
CA ASP A 478 4.08 18.92 -1.67
C ASP A 478 4.06 18.99 -3.20
N VAL A 479 5.01 19.71 -3.77
CA VAL A 479 5.04 20.03 -5.21
C VAL A 479 5.29 18.76 -6.04
N ASP A 480 5.90 17.74 -5.44
CA ASP A 480 6.15 16.44 -6.06
C ASP A 480 4.94 15.50 -5.94
N ALA A 481 3.81 15.99 -5.41
CA ALA A 481 2.57 15.25 -5.14
C ALA A 481 2.79 14.00 -4.25
N GLY A 482 3.86 14.02 -3.44
CA GLY A 482 4.17 12.99 -2.46
C GLY A 482 3.14 12.89 -1.34
N LYS A 483 3.21 11.82 -0.55
CA LYS A 483 2.39 11.75 0.68
C LYS A 483 3.02 12.60 1.78
N VAL A 484 2.18 13.17 2.62
CA VAL A 484 2.56 14.07 3.70
C VAL A 484 1.83 13.69 4.99
N GLN A 485 2.42 14.03 6.13
CA GLN A 485 1.84 13.85 7.45
C GLN A 485 2.19 15.03 8.35
N TYR A 486 1.42 15.24 9.41
CA TYR A 486 1.66 16.34 10.34
C TYR A 486 1.36 15.96 11.79
N ARG A 487 1.93 16.74 12.70
CA ARG A 487 1.57 16.77 14.11
C ARG A 487 1.48 18.20 14.60
N VAL A 488 0.67 18.39 15.64
CA VAL A 488 0.41 19.68 16.26
C VAL A 488 0.89 19.62 17.69
N ILE A 489 1.66 20.62 18.07
CA ILE A 489 2.23 20.82 19.40
C ILE A 489 1.67 22.14 19.93
N LEU A 490 1.05 22.09 21.11
CA LEU A 490 0.53 23.26 21.80
C LEU A 490 1.30 23.42 23.12
N ASN A 491 1.93 24.57 23.33
CA ASN A 491 2.71 24.88 24.53
C ASN A 491 3.76 23.79 24.86
N ASN A 492 4.54 23.39 23.84
CA ASN A 492 5.54 22.32 23.93
C ASN A 492 4.98 20.93 24.32
N THR A 493 3.66 20.74 24.27
CA THR A 493 3.00 19.47 24.56
C THR A 493 2.34 18.94 23.27
N PRO A 494 2.53 17.65 22.92
CA PRO A 494 1.81 17.04 21.81
C PRO A 494 0.29 17.23 21.95
N TYR A 495 -0.34 17.73 20.90
CA TYR A 495 -1.77 17.98 20.86
C TYR A 495 -2.49 17.05 19.87
N TYR A 496 -1.95 16.87 18.67
CA TYR A 496 -2.51 15.96 17.67
C TYR A 496 -1.43 15.35 16.78
N PRO A 497 -1.38 14.04 16.58
CA PRO A 497 -1.93 13.01 17.45
C PRO A 497 -1.53 13.19 18.93
N SER A 498 -2.38 12.76 19.86
CA SER A 498 -2.09 12.85 21.29
C SER A 498 -0.91 11.98 21.73
N SER A 499 -0.51 11.00 20.91
CA SER A 499 0.71 10.21 21.12
C SER A 499 1.99 11.02 20.89
N GLY A 500 1.92 12.11 20.13
CA GLY A 500 3.07 12.88 19.68
C GLY A 500 3.78 12.34 18.43
N ASP A 501 3.29 11.23 17.88
CA ASP A 501 3.69 10.76 16.56
C ASP A 501 3.11 11.65 15.46
N PHE A 502 3.51 11.43 14.20
CA PHE A 502 2.86 12.06 13.05
C PHE A 502 1.49 11.41 12.77
N SER A 503 0.58 12.16 12.12
CA SER A 503 -0.65 11.63 11.56
C SER A 503 -0.36 10.48 10.57
N PRO A 504 -1.35 9.69 10.14
CA PRO A 504 -1.17 8.80 9.00
C PRO A 504 -0.63 9.57 7.77
N LEU A 505 0.19 8.87 6.98
CA LEU A 505 0.78 9.38 5.77
C LEU A 505 -0.27 9.40 4.64
N LEU A 506 -0.67 10.60 4.21
CA LEU A 506 -1.81 10.83 3.32
C LEU A 506 -1.38 11.57 2.04
N PRO A 507 -2.08 11.42 0.91
CA PRO A 507 -1.75 12.15 -0.32
C PRO A 507 -1.74 13.66 -0.13
N SER A 508 -0.76 14.34 -0.74
CA SER A 508 -0.76 15.79 -0.90
C SER A 508 -1.67 16.20 -2.08
N PRO A 509 -2.39 17.34 -2.02
CA PRO A 509 -2.50 18.27 -0.89
C PRO A 509 -3.40 17.73 0.25
N LEU A 510 -2.90 17.79 1.48
CA LEU A 510 -3.61 17.37 2.69
C LEU A 510 -4.26 18.56 3.39
N ASN A 511 -5.58 18.55 3.49
CA ASN A 511 -6.32 19.56 4.24
C ASN A 511 -6.20 19.32 5.76
N ILE A 512 -5.79 20.35 6.48
CA ILE A 512 -5.69 20.36 7.94
C ILE A 512 -6.88 21.12 8.50
N GLN A 513 -7.65 20.43 9.33
CA GLN A 513 -8.78 21.00 10.05
C GLN A 513 -8.84 20.45 11.47
N LEU A 514 -8.38 21.21 12.45
CA LEU A 514 -8.25 20.75 13.84
C LEU A 514 -8.81 21.77 14.83
N ASN A 515 -9.62 21.34 15.80
CA ASN A 515 -10.06 22.20 16.90
C ASN A 515 -9.08 22.07 18.09
N LEU A 516 -8.66 23.20 18.65
CA LEU A 516 -7.87 23.32 19.86
C LEU A 516 -8.80 23.32 21.08
N SER A 517 -8.53 22.40 22.00
CA SER A 517 -9.26 22.29 23.25
C SER A 517 -8.80 23.40 24.20
N GLU A 518 -9.78 24.11 24.73
CA GLU A 518 -9.57 25.19 25.68
C GLU A 518 -8.88 24.73 26.98
N SER A 519 -9.06 23.46 27.37
CA SER A 519 -8.37 22.88 28.52
C SER A 519 -6.85 22.86 28.37
N ASN A 520 -6.33 22.98 27.14
CA ASN A 520 -4.90 22.96 26.84
C ASN A 520 -4.35 24.36 26.51
N ILE A 521 -5.22 25.38 26.52
CA ILE A 521 -4.87 26.78 26.26
C ILE A 521 -4.71 27.50 27.61
N VAL A 522 -3.61 28.23 27.76
CA VAL A 522 -3.38 29.10 28.90
C VAL A 522 -4.05 30.45 28.64
N PHE A 523 -5.18 30.69 29.29
CA PHE A 523 -5.97 31.90 29.11
C PHE A 523 -5.24 33.17 29.55
N GLY A 524 -5.43 34.25 28.79
CA GLY A 524 -4.86 35.57 29.10
C GLY A 524 -3.33 35.62 29.02
N GLN A 525 -2.69 34.54 28.55
CA GLN A 525 -1.26 34.45 28.30
C GLN A 525 -1.01 34.05 26.85
N GLU A 526 0.22 34.28 26.41
CA GLU A 526 0.69 33.83 25.11
C GLU A 526 0.85 32.30 25.10
N ASN A 527 0.24 31.67 24.10
CA ASN A 527 0.34 30.25 23.80
C ASN A 527 1.15 30.08 22.53
N THR A 528 1.99 29.06 22.48
CA THR A 528 2.74 28.70 21.27
C THR A 528 2.06 27.53 20.59
N LEU A 529 1.70 27.70 19.33
CA LEU A 529 1.14 26.65 18.49
C LEU A 529 2.10 26.35 17.36
N ARG A 530 2.52 25.09 17.27
CA ARG A 530 3.42 24.60 16.23
C ARG A 530 2.79 23.43 15.50
N VAL A 531 2.73 23.53 14.18
CA VAL A 531 2.39 22.41 13.29
C VAL A 531 3.68 21.96 12.65
N GLU A 532 4.17 20.81 13.09
CA GLU A 532 5.29 20.14 12.43
C GLU A 532 4.72 19.21 11.36
N PHE A 533 5.35 19.19 10.20
CA PHE A 533 4.94 18.32 9.11
C PHE A 533 6.14 17.59 8.58
N GLN A 534 5.87 16.44 7.96
CA GLN A 534 6.86 15.55 7.42
C GLN A 534 6.40 15.05 6.05
N ASP A 535 7.31 15.08 5.08
CA ASP A 535 7.07 14.45 3.78
C ASP A 535 7.24 12.93 3.84
N TYR A 536 6.98 12.28 2.70
CA TYR A 536 7.15 10.83 2.53
C TYR A 536 8.57 10.34 2.83
N TRP A 537 9.57 11.20 2.61
CA TRP A 537 10.99 10.90 2.76
C TRP A 537 11.51 11.14 4.18
N GLY A 538 10.64 11.64 5.06
CA GLY A 538 10.96 11.87 6.47
C GLY A 538 11.53 13.26 6.75
N GLN A 539 11.65 14.16 5.77
CA GLN A 539 12.09 15.53 6.01
C GLN A 539 11.00 16.29 6.74
N THR A 540 11.37 16.92 7.85
CA THR A 540 10.44 17.69 8.68
C THR A 540 10.68 19.18 8.56
N ASP A 541 9.61 19.96 8.56
CA ASP A 541 9.64 21.41 8.80
C ASP A 541 8.40 21.81 9.64
N PHE A 542 8.25 23.09 9.96
CA PHE A 542 7.17 23.52 10.83
C PHE A 542 6.64 24.91 10.51
N TRP A 543 5.35 25.09 10.78
CA TRP A 543 4.73 26.39 10.95
C TRP A 543 4.50 26.65 12.43
N GLU A 544 4.85 27.83 12.92
CA GLU A 544 4.65 28.22 14.31
C GLU A 544 4.01 29.60 14.39
N THR A 545 3.09 29.76 15.33
CA THR A 545 2.49 31.04 15.66
C THR A 545 2.28 31.15 17.17
N THR A 546 2.11 32.38 17.64
CA THR A 546 1.67 32.65 19.00
C THR A 546 0.30 33.29 19.02
N PHE A 547 -0.50 32.96 20.03
CA PHE A 547 -1.82 33.56 20.23
C PHE A 547 -2.12 33.73 21.71
N ILE A 548 -2.90 34.76 22.05
CA ILE A 548 -3.39 34.91 23.42
C ILE A 548 -4.60 33.99 23.60
N GLY A 549 -4.56 33.12 24.59
CA GLY A 549 -5.67 32.20 24.87
C GLY A 549 -6.93 32.96 25.24
N THR A 550 -8.04 32.73 24.50
CA THR A 550 -9.35 33.33 24.76
C THR A 550 -10.46 32.29 24.66
N TYR A 551 -11.65 32.62 25.20
CA TYR A 551 -12.80 31.73 25.16
C TYR A 551 -13.38 31.67 23.74
N SER A 552 -13.87 30.50 23.32
CA SER A 552 -14.60 30.34 22.06
C SER A 552 -16.10 30.28 22.28
N GLY A 553 -16.85 30.81 21.32
CA GLY A 553 -18.30 30.92 21.39
C GLY A 553 -18.80 32.32 21.06
N ILE A 554 -20.10 32.54 21.28
CA ILE A 554 -20.65 33.90 21.38
C ILE A 554 -20.49 34.32 22.83
N MET A 555 -19.45 35.09 23.11
CA MET A 555 -19.02 35.37 24.48
C MET A 555 -19.62 36.68 24.99
N PHE A 556 -20.14 36.69 26.22
CA PHE A 556 -20.64 37.90 26.87
C PHE A 556 -19.60 38.50 27.80
N LYS A 557 -19.39 39.81 27.70
CA LYS A 557 -18.45 40.58 28.52
C LYS A 557 -19.03 41.91 28.97
N ASP A 558 -18.46 42.45 30.04
CA ASP A 558 -18.79 43.78 30.55
C ASP A 558 -18.10 44.90 29.74
N GLU A 559 -18.42 46.16 30.06
CA GLU A 559 -17.81 47.33 29.40
C GLU A 559 -16.30 47.45 29.62
N SER A 560 -15.75 46.79 30.65
CA SER A 560 -14.31 46.73 30.93
C SER A 560 -13.62 45.57 30.20
N GLY A 561 -14.36 44.75 29.46
CA GLY A 561 -13.87 43.62 28.70
C GLY A 561 -13.79 42.29 29.46
N ASN A 562 -14.28 42.22 30.70
CA ASN A 562 -14.26 40.97 31.47
C ASN A 562 -15.45 40.08 31.10
N TYR A 563 -15.20 38.80 30.85
CA TYR A 563 -16.23 37.83 30.47
C TYR A 563 -17.10 37.42 31.67
N TYR A 564 -18.40 37.20 31.43
CA TYR A 564 -19.35 36.70 32.44
C TYR A 564 -19.28 35.18 32.61
N SER A 565 -19.03 34.45 31.53
CA SER A 565 -18.88 33.00 31.52
C SER A 565 -17.76 32.57 30.59
N ASN A 566 -17.29 31.33 30.75
CA ASN A 566 -16.42 30.68 29.76
C ASN A 566 -17.24 29.92 28.70
N SER A 567 -16.56 29.27 27.77
CA SER A 567 -17.15 28.49 26.66
C SER A 567 -17.97 27.29 27.13
N LEU A 568 -17.67 26.74 28.32
CA LEU A 568 -18.38 25.62 28.93
C LEU A 568 -19.60 26.08 29.74
N GLY A 569 -19.85 27.39 29.82
CA GLY A 569 -20.94 27.98 30.59
C GLY A 569 -20.65 28.13 32.09
N GLU A 570 -19.41 27.91 32.53
CA GLU A 570 -19.03 28.19 33.93
C GLU A 570 -19.03 29.71 34.16
N ILE A 571 -19.55 30.11 35.31
CA ILE A 571 -19.71 31.52 35.66
C ILE A 571 -18.38 32.07 36.17
N LEU A 572 -17.84 33.06 35.46
CA LEU A 572 -16.63 33.80 35.85
C LEU A 572 -16.99 35.03 36.70
N LYS A 573 -18.13 35.66 36.36
CA LYS A 573 -18.65 36.85 37.02
C LYS A 573 -20.16 36.92 36.84
N HIS A 574 -20.87 37.39 37.85
CA HIS A 574 -22.31 37.65 37.74
C HIS A 574 -22.59 39.05 37.17
N LEU A 575 -23.62 39.13 36.33
CA LEU A 575 -24.29 40.39 36.00
C LEU A 575 -25.18 40.78 37.19
N ASP A 576 -24.63 41.58 38.10
CA ASP A 576 -25.21 41.83 39.42
C ASP A 576 -26.03 43.13 39.45
N PHE A 577 -27.27 43.03 39.91
CA PHE A 577 -28.20 44.15 40.09
C PHE A 577 -28.41 44.52 41.57
N GLY A 578 -27.72 43.86 42.50
CA GLY A 578 -27.82 44.09 43.93
C GLY A 578 -29.17 43.66 44.52
N ASP A 579 -29.52 44.27 45.65
CA ASP A 579 -30.78 44.00 46.33
C ASP A 579 -31.97 44.64 45.60
N LEU A 580 -32.97 43.82 45.27
CA LEU A 580 -34.18 44.24 44.58
C LEU A 580 -35.37 44.29 45.53
N ILE A 581 -36.16 45.36 45.43
CA ILE A 581 -37.43 45.49 46.15
C ILE A 581 -38.57 45.19 45.19
N ALA A 582 -39.52 44.36 45.62
CA ALA A 582 -40.72 44.03 44.86
C ALA A 582 -41.46 45.29 44.36
N GLY A 583 -41.81 45.32 43.08
CA GLY A 583 -42.48 46.44 42.42
C GLY A 583 -41.54 47.44 41.74
N GLN A 584 -40.24 47.16 41.67
CA GLN A 584 -39.24 48.01 41.03
C GLN A 584 -38.78 47.49 39.67
N THR A 585 -38.34 48.43 38.84
CA THR A 585 -37.53 48.19 37.64
C THR A 585 -36.13 48.74 37.89
N THR A 586 -35.10 47.93 37.63
CA THR A 586 -33.70 48.34 37.80
C THR A 586 -33.27 49.32 36.71
N LEU A 587 -32.14 50.00 36.93
CA LEU A 587 -31.38 50.58 35.82
C LEU A 587 -30.92 49.46 34.87
N GLU A 588 -30.83 49.78 33.60
CA GLU A 588 -30.27 48.89 32.59
C GLU A 588 -28.74 48.79 32.72
N GLN A 589 -28.22 47.59 32.52
CA GLN A 589 -26.79 47.33 32.41
C GLN A 589 -26.43 46.92 30.99
N LYS A 590 -25.33 47.46 30.48
CA LYS A 590 -24.80 47.13 29.17
C LYS A 590 -24.02 45.82 29.20
N VAL A 591 -24.26 44.97 28.21
CA VAL A 591 -23.54 43.73 27.97
C VAL A 591 -23.05 43.76 26.52
N ILE A 592 -21.80 43.33 26.32
CA ILE A 592 -21.22 43.20 25.00
C ILE A 592 -21.13 41.72 24.68
N ALA A 593 -21.59 41.34 23.50
CA ALA A 593 -21.48 40.00 22.99
C ALA A 593 -20.53 39.96 21.78
N LYS A 594 -19.67 38.95 21.73
CA LYS A 594 -18.54 38.87 20.80
C LYS A 594 -18.53 37.55 20.05
N ASN A 595 -18.29 37.57 18.73
CA ASN A 595 -18.06 36.34 17.96
C ASN A 595 -16.63 35.84 18.17
N GLN A 596 -16.47 34.71 18.85
CA GLN A 596 -15.20 34.00 18.98
C GLN A 596 -15.27 32.57 18.45
N LEU A 597 -16.21 32.28 17.55
CA LEU A 597 -16.40 30.94 16.95
C LEU A 597 -15.43 30.64 15.78
N GLY A 598 -14.69 31.63 15.29
CA GLY A 598 -13.77 31.45 14.16
C GLY A 598 -14.46 31.34 12.78
N VAL A 599 -15.76 31.61 12.72
CA VAL A 599 -16.58 31.60 11.50
C VAL A 599 -17.54 32.80 11.51
N GLN A 600 -17.98 33.22 10.32
CA GLN A 600 -19.05 34.21 10.20
C GLN A 600 -20.38 33.58 10.64
N LEU A 601 -21.21 34.36 11.34
CA LEU A 601 -22.53 33.94 11.84
C LEU A 601 -23.65 34.80 11.25
N GLN A 602 -24.87 34.28 11.31
CA GLN A 602 -26.12 34.97 11.00
C GLN A 602 -27.23 34.57 12.00
N ASN A 603 -28.36 35.27 11.98
CA ASN A 603 -29.55 34.96 12.80
C ASN A 603 -29.26 34.83 14.30
N LEU A 604 -28.54 35.78 14.89
CA LEU A 604 -28.20 35.72 16.30
C LEU A 604 -29.42 36.06 17.19
N ILE A 605 -29.73 35.17 18.12
CA ILE A 605 -30.88 35.21 19.03
C ILE A 605 -30.36 35.17 20.47
N LEU A 606 -30.76 36.15 21.29
CA LEU A 606 -30.53 36.11 22.73
C LEU A 606 -31.84 35.84 23.48
N GLU A 607 -31.83 34.87 24.39
CA GLU A 607 -33.02 34.36 25.07
C GLU A 607 -32.78 34.19 26.58
N VAL A 608 -33.73 34.68 27.38
CA VAL A 608 -33.71 34.51 28.84
C VAL A 608 -34.28 33.13 29.21
N GLN A 609 -33.57 32.38 30.06
CA GLN A 609 -34.08 31.12 30.62
C GLN A 609 -35.07 31.40 31.76
N LYS A 610 -36.36 31.40 31.42
CA LYS A 610 -37.46 31.79 32.34
C LYS A 610 -37.73 30.78 33.45
N GLU A 611 -37.36 29.52 33.23
CA GLU A 611 -37.70 28.37 34.06
C GLU A 611 -37.12 28.48 35.49
N ASN A 612 -36.02 29.21 35.63
CA ASN A 612 -35.30 29.37 36.89
C ASN A 612 -35.56 30.73 37.57
N LEU A 613 -36.45 31.55 37.01
CA LEU A 613 -36.72 32.88 37.56
C LEU A 613 -37.64 32.79 38.79
N PRO A 614 -37.38 33.61 39.83
CA PRO A 614 -38.31 33.75 40.94
C PRO A 614 -39.70 34.22 40.48
N GLU A 615 -40.75 33.78 41.18
CA GLU A 615 -42.12 34.18 40.86
C GLU A 615 -42.29 35.71 40.97
N GLY A 616 -42.85 36.32 39.92
CA GLY A 616 -43.04 37.77 39.83
C GLY A 616 -41.79 38.57 39.41
N VAL A 617 -40.73 37.91 38.95
CA VAL A 617 -39.51 38.54 38.41
C VAL A 617 -39.39 38.29 36.91
N THR A 618 -39.12 39.34 36.14
CA THR A 618 -38.91 39.30 34.68
C THR A 618 -37.57 39.94 34.34
N ILE A 619 -36.79 39.30 33.47
CA ILE A 619 -35.58 39.88 32.88
C ILE A 619 -35.93 40.41 31.49
N GLU A 620 -35.62 41.67 31.22
CA GLU A 620 -35.90 42.31 29.93
C GLU A 620 -34.60 42.63 29.19
N LEU A 621 -34.57 42.35 27.88
CA LEU A 621 -33.45 42.61 26.98
C LEU A 621 -33.80 43.71 25.98
N SER A 622 -32.84 44.56 25.60
CA SER A 622 -33.04 45.57 24.55
C SER A 622 -31.77 45.85 23.75
N ARG A 623 -31.92 46.27 22.49
CA ARG A 623 -30.83 46.80 21.64
C ARG A 623 -30.48 48.26 21.95
N SER A 624 -31.33 48.97 22.70
CA SER A 624 -31.13 50.38 23.05
C SER A 624 -31.33 50.61 24.54
N ASN A 625 -30.49 51.44 25.15
CA ASN A 625 -30.72 51.94 26.51
C ASN A 625 -31.79 53.04 26.55
N PHE A 626 -31.94 53.83 25.47
CA PHE A 626 -32.95 54.87 25.40
C PHE A 626 -33.50 55.11 23.97
N PRO A 627 -34.82 54.98 23.75
CA PRO A 627 -35.78 54.37 24.67
C PRO A 627 -35.48 52.87 24.85
N PHE A 628 -35.56 52.38 26.10
CA PHE A 628 -35.46 50.94 26.37
C PHE A 628 -36.72 50.25 25.84
N SER A 629 -36.55 49.44 24.79
CA SER A 629 -37.62 48.67 24.16
C SER A 629 -37.40 47.19 24.42
N PRO A 630 -38.14 46.56 25.36
CA PRO A 630 -37.94 45.16 25.69
C PRO A 630 -38.32 44.26 24.50
N GLU A 631 -37.46 43.31 24.17
CA GLU A 631 -37.69 42.27 23.16
C GLU A 631 -37.37 40.90 23.77
N ASP A 632 -38.16 39.89 23.44
CA ASP A 632 -38.02 38.53 23.97
C ASP A 632 -38.53 37.49 22.95
N PRO A 633 -37.64 36.73 22.27
CA PRO A 633 -36.18 36.84 22.33
C PRO A 633 -35.65 38.12 21.63
N LEU A 634 -34.41 38.52 21.94
CA LEU A 634 -33.73 39.64 21.26
C LEU A 634 -33.06 39.14 19.97
N LEU A 635 -33.46 39.69 18.82
CA LEU A 635 -33.04 39.21 17.50
C LEU A 635 -32.07 40.16 16.79
N PHE A 636 -31.00 39.58 16.23
CA PHE A 636 -29.99 40.24 15.41
C PHE A 636 -29.96 39.59 14.02
N ASN A 637 -30.65 40.22 13.07
CA ASN A 637 -30.73 39.75 11.68
C ASN A 637 -29.64 40.41 10.82
N MET A 638 -28.37 40.06 11.08
CA MET A 638 -27.21 40.55 10.33
C MET A 638 -26.09 39.51 10.30
N PHE A 639 -25.17 39.66 9.35
CA PHE A 639 -23.92 38.92 9.34
C PHE A 639 -23.00 39.42 10.44
N PHE A 640 -22.33 38.48 11.10
CA PHE A 640 -21.48 38.75 12.25
C PHE A 640 -20.14 38.06 12.03
N ASN A 641 -19.10 38.82 11.66
CA ASN A 641 -17.79 38.26 11.33
C ASN A 641 -17.06 37.80 12.58
N GLU A 642 -15.96 37.07 12.37
CA GLU A 642 -15.06 36.71 13.46
C GLU A 642 -14.54 37.96 14.18
N ASN A 643 -14.57 37.93 15.52
CA ASN A 643 -14.18 39.01 16.43
C ASN A 643 -15.06 40.27 16.45
N ASP A 644 -16.14 40.32 15.67
CA ASP A 644 -17.12 41.41 15.77
C ASP A 644 -17.76 41.44 17.18
N GLU A 645 -18.19 42.63 17.60
CA GLU A 645 -18.80 42.88 18.90
C GLU A 645 -20.13 43.63 18.73
N PHE A 646 -21.13 43.29 19.54
CA PHE A 646 -22.41 43.99 19.59
C PHE A 646 -22.86 44.22 21.03
N GLU A 647 -23.60 45.31 21.22
CA GLU A 647 -24.02 45.75 22.55
C GLU A 647 -25.52 45.52 22.71
N PHE A 648 -25.92 45.08 23.90
CA PHE A 648 -27.32 45.00 24.32
C PHE A 648 -27.45 45.37 25.79
N PHE A 649 -28.67 45.61 26.23
CA PHE A 649 -28.97 46.11 27.57
C PHE A 649 -29.92 45.16 28.28
N VAL A 650 -29.65 44.94 29.56
CA VAL A 650 -30.41 44.04 30.43
C VAL A 650 -30.95 44.82 31.62
N ARG A 651 -32.22 44.62 31.99
CA ARG A 651 -32.77 45.12 33.25
C ARG A 651 -33.73 44.10 33.87
N ILE A 652 -33.98 44.26 35.18
CA ILE A 652 -34.87 43.40 35.94
C ILE A 652 -36.13 44.16 36.32
N VAL A 653 -37.29 43.56 36.10
CA VAL A 653 -38.60 44.07 36.50
C VAL A 653 -39.21 43.12 37.52
N THR A 654 -39.62 43.66 38.67
CA THR A 654 -40.25 42.90 39.74
C THR A 654 -41.69 43.37 39.96
N GLN A 655 -42.61 42.42 40.14
CA GLN A 655 -43.99 42.72 40.52
C GLN A 655 -44.07 43.01 42.02
N LEU A 656 -45.10 43.76 42.45
CA LEU A 656 -45.35 44.02 43.87
C LEU A 656 -45.59 42.74 44.69
N THR A 657 -46.01 41.66 44.03
CA THR A 657 -46.27 40.34 44.62
C THR A 657 -45.09 39.38 44.53
N ALA A 658 -43.92 39.83 44.04
CA ALA A 658 -42.75 38.97 43.88
C ALA A 658 -42.30 38.36 45.21
N THR A 659 -41.99 37.07 45.21
CA THR A 659 -41.59 36.35 46.43
C THR A 659 -40.13 36.61 46.78
N ALA A 660 -39.85 36.86 48.06
CA ALA A 660 -38.49 37.06 48.53
C ALA A 660 -37.63 35.80 48.27
N THR A 661 -36.64 35.95 47.40
CA THR A 661 -35.78 34.85 46.95
C THR A 661 -34.32 35.20 47.21
N PRO A 662 -33.68 34.65 48.26
CA PRO A 662 -32.27 34.85 48.50
C PRO A 662 -31.46 34.29 47.33
N ASN A 663 -30.48 35.06 46.84
CA ASN A 663 -29.60 34.66 45.74
C ASN A 663 -30.34 34.29 44.44
N GLY A 664 -31.34 35.09 44.04
CA GLY A 664 -32.01 34.91 42.75
C GLY A 664 -31.01 34.96 41.59
N GLN A 665 -31.13 34.02 40.66
CA GLN A 665 -30.25 33.90 39.49
C GLN A 665 -31.08 33.91 38.20
N PHE A 666 -30.47 34.35 37.11
CA PHE A 666 -31.02 34.24 35.77
C PHE A 666 -29.92 33.89 34.78
N GLU A 667 -30.31 33.38 33.61
CA GLU A 667 -29.40 32.99 32.54
C GLU A 667 -29.90 33.57 31.22
N ILE A 668 -28.96 34.08 30.41
CA ILE A 668 -29.20 34.52 29.03
C ILE A 668 -28.39 33.59 28.12
N ARG A 669 -29.02 33.01 27.11
CA ARG A 669 -28.38 32.14 26.11
C ARG A 669 -28.34 32.81 24.75
N ALA A 670 -27.26 32.59 24.02
CA ALA A 670 -27.12 32.96 22.62
C ALA A 670 -27.31 31.75 21.70
N LYS A 671 -27.96 31.94 20.56
CA LYS A 671 -28.07 30.98 19.45
C LYS A 671 -27.80 31.71 18.14
N ALA A 672 -27.04 31.13 17.22
CA ALA A 672 -26.80 31.70 15.90
C ALA A 672 -26.50 30.59 14.90
N ASP A 673 -26.65 30.89 13.61
CA ASP A 673 -26.33 29.98 12.51
C ASP A 673 -24.96 30.34 11.92
N PRO A 674 -24.07 29.37 11.67
CA PRO A 674 -22.88 29.62 10.87
C PRO A 674 -23.26 29.90 9.40
N VAL A 675 -22.46 30.72 8.72
CA VAL A 675 -22.61 31.06 7.30
C VAL A 675 -21.83 30.10 6.41
#